data_AF-A0A9P1GNB8-F1
#
_entry.id   AF-A0A9P1GNB8-F1
#
_cell.length_a   1.000
_cell.length_b   1.000
_cell.length_c   1.000
_cell.angle_alpha   90.00
_cell.angle_beta   90.00
_cell.angle_gamma   90.00
#
_symmetry.space_group_name_H-M   'P 1'
#
loop_
_entity.id
_entity.type
_entity.pdbx_description
1 polymer ?
#
loop_
_entity_poly.entity_id
_entity_poly.type
_entity_poly.pdbx_seq_one_letter_code
_entity_poly.pdbx_strand_id
1 'polypeptide(L)'
;MESNMGVPRCTCCLFIATVACHIMVLVGNLSTAKMLNGLGKSASGWGSVASSITHALDNELTPAMHNVTQWLTTAVDVIDELEEGVDNLLTLTGSAVDSTMKSYAPTVNEETFKAKAHARVETVAKAAVKKIEPLTDKVMTALRPPLAQVEQWLGSFSPKIQDTLEEFGTVADRAQKLVDQVMTKVNSAGGMEEEMLWDTYHIFDPYDDGIQLKEFKQVADQYGISALQGKKSDQLLQKYDESGDGSIQISEYAQMVFDPSVPGMMTTILRTYSKKLNAVGSTLRGSHLRAEVADSLVDYLTIVCGKNLTKVGWITGKLVSGELPQEFTADVFYQLYMKQLDPNNLSPVDVGSLVMNYTVKANPKNTIAALDMLADTTFFATEGFDITVEDETVVQVIGWLSMSKDGEAALKSYAKIQPQGGENFAEAYNRVVLQREAKYTKLTGDAGGHYHSQAAQSLRDILLGGSSAASSSGDPDALQASSGAQPAKPATLRFAEELANNVSSSVKDFNEQTYAYSGTSSNPLDSTCNSINGMIKKTQSFLTLMNNIAGPGGQDFLKQQSMQFLSNTAQDIVLVSDELVNKGIQTVKCSAGQTDACNVGWQVDFPMKLSGGMTFITSNMKDLQGILPQVVKNLKLAKKEVGAVSGIISSISQILGLKAPPLLLKVSKMYKTVWVLYFIFFFLFSATMLFYAFWSNGWFGGPQADTASSSDPPQSFGERMGSCFRSCTACIGSCTSGHLCFWSLLLLAQVIILVLFLVSLLICILAGVQAFLGAGCSKIYLLGDNQVCTAVLGIFQIFLKTFGFFEPLEETCFHRELLTCKIIRDTTTHQAIVAIVGGLLASVLSFQMLIDSATKHERARCIRALQEEGLLKKGD
;
A
#
# COMPACT_ATOMS: atom_id res chain seq x y z
N MET A 1 41.58 -64.01 -42.83
CA MET A 1 40.25 -63.42 -42.57
C MET A 1 40.04 -62.40 -43.66
N GLU A 2 39.11 -62.63 -44.60
CA GLU A 2 38.78 -61.62 -45.62
C GLU A 2 38.47 -60.29 -44.93
N SER A 3 39.39 -59.35 -45.02
CA SER A 3 39.31 -57.99 -44.50
C SER A 3 38.36 -57.19 -45.40
N ASN A 4 37.10 -57.63 -45.46
CA ASN A 4 36.03 -56.78 -45.97
C ASN A 4 36.10 -55.48 -45.18
N MET A 5 36.40 -54.37 -45.88
CA MET A 5 36.37 -52.99 -45.39
C MET A 5 34.93 -52.64 -44.95
N GLY A 6 34.46 -53.31 -43.91
CA GLY A 6 33.12 -53.18 -43.39
C GLY A 6 32.99 -51.79 -42.81
N VAL A 7 31.94 -51.06 -43.23
CA VAL A 7 31.48 -49.87 -42.51
C VAL A 7 31.42 -50.21 -41.02
N PRO A 8 31.95 -49.38 -40.11
CA PRO A 8 31.87 -49.62 -38.67
C PRO A 8 30.42 -49.45 -38.18
N ARG A 9 29.56 -50.42 -38.48
CA ARG A 9 28.10 -50.36 -38.27
C ARG A 9 27.76 -50.07 -36.82
N CYS A 10 28.42 -50.72 -35.86
CA CYS A 10 28.22 -50.49 -34.43
C CYS A 10 28.47 -49.04 -34.04
N THR A 11 29.58 -48.44 -34.51
CA THR A 11 29.93 -47.04 -34.23
C THR A 11 29.02 -46.06 -34.94
N CYS A 12 28.58 -46.38 -36.16
CA CYS A 12 27.58 -45.57 -36.87
C CYS A 12 26.26 -45.56 -36.09
N CYS A 13 25.79 -46.73 -35.61
CA CYS A 13 24.61 -46.82 -34.76
C CYS A 13 24.79 -46.08 -33.43
N LEU A 14 25.95 -46.23 -32.77
CA LEU A 14 26.28 -45.50 -31.54
C LEU A 14 26.30 -43.98 -31.78
N PHE A 15 26.89 -43.51 -32.87
CA PHE A 15 26.90 -42.10 -33.23
C PHE A 15 25.47 -41.56 -33.44
N ILE A 16 24.65 -42.26 -34.24
CA ILE A 16 23.26 -41.85 -34.49
C ILE A 16 22.47 -41.82 -33.18
N ALA A 17 22.62 -42.83 -32.32
CA ALA A 17 21.95 -42.90 -31.03
C ALA A 17 22.41 -41.77 -30.10
N THR A 18 23.72 -41.53 -29.99
CA THR A 18 24.31 -40.43 -29.20
C THR A 18 23.79 -39.07 -29.67
N VAL A 19 23.81 -38.81 -30.99
CA VAL A 19 23.30 -37.57 -31.56
C VAL A 19 21.80 -37.42 -31.29
N ALA A 20 21.00 -38.47 -31.46
CA ALA A 20 19.57 -38.45 -31.14
C ALA A 20 19.32 -38.10 -29.67
N CYS A 21 20.08 -38.69 -28.73
CA CYS A 21 19.98 -38.35 -27.31
C CYS A 21 20.39 -36.90 -27.02
N HIS A 22 21.44 -36.36 -27.67
CA HIS A 22 21.78 -34.94 -27.54
C HIS A 22 20.74 -34.01 -28.17
N ILE A 23 20.07 -34.41 -29.26
CA ILE A 23 18.91 -33.69 -29.81
C ILE A 23 17.79 -33.65 -28.78
N MET A 24 17.50 -34.75 -28.09
CA MET A 24 16.50 -34.77 -27.01
C MET A 24 16.85 -33.78 -25.89
N VAL A 25 18.12 -33.73 -25.46
CA VAL A 25 18.61 -32.72 -24.49
C VAL A 25 18.38 -31.31 -25.01
N LEU A 26 18.75 -31.03 -26.26
CA LEU A 26 18.57 -29.72 -26.88
C LEU A 26 17.09 -29.32 -26.92
N VAL A 27 16.22 -30.19 -27.43
CA VAL A 27 14.78 -29.94 -27.55
C VAL A 27 14.15 -29.66 -26.19
N GLY A 28 14.45 -30.47 -25.18
CA GLY A 28 13.94 -30.26 -23.82
C GLY A 28 14.36 -28.91 -23.24
N ASN A 29 15.64 -28.55 -23.37
CA ASN A 29 16.15 -27.27 -22.87
C ASN A 29 15.67 -26.05 -23.68
N LEU A 30 15.50 -26.17 -25.00
CA LEU A 30 14.87 -25.12 -25.82
C LEU A 30 13.43 -24.85 -25.40
N SER A 31 12.72 -25.90 -24.97
CA SER A 31 11.38 -25.74 -24.42
C SER A 31 11.39 -25.01 -23.07
N THR A 32 12.36 -25.28 -22.20
CA THR A 32 12.57 -24.48 -20.96
C THR A 32 12.82 -23.01 -21.28
N ALA A 33 13.60 -22.69 -22.32
CA ALA A 33 13.76 -21.31 -22.76
C ALA A 33 12.43 -20.68 -23.22
N LYS A 34 11.60 -21.43 -23.95
CA LYS A 34 10.26 -20.99 -24.35
C LYS A 34 9.35 -20.76 -23.13
N MET A 35 9.42 -21.62 -22.13
CA MET A 35 8.71 -21.46 -20.85
C MET A 35 9.12 -20.15 -20.16
N LEU A 36 10.42 -19.87 -20.03
CA LEU A 36 10.91 -18.61 -19.43
C LEU A 36 10.39 -17.36 -20.17
N ASN A 37 10.34 -17.41 -21.50
CA ASN A 37 9.77 -16.34 -22.30
C ASN A 37 8.24 -16.20 -22.07
N GLY A 38 7.52 -17.32 -21.98
CA GLY A 38 6.09 -17.32 -21.63
C GLY A 38 5.83 -16.76 -20.23
N LEU A 39 6.68 -17.09 -19.24
CA LEU A 39 6.63 -16.49 -17.91
C LEU A 39 6.82 -14.97 -17.96
N GLY A 40 7.73 -14.49 -18.81
CA GLY A 40 7.93 -13.05 -19.02
C GLY A 40 6.69 -12.35 -19.58
N LYS A 41 6.00 -12.97 -20.55
CA LYS A 41 4.73 -12.45 -21.08
C LYS A 41 3.61 -12.48 -20.03
N SER A 42 3.48 -13.58 -19.29
CA SER A 42 2.50 -13.70 -18.20
C SER A 42 2.73 -12.62 -17.14
N ALA A 43 3.98 -12.41 -16.70
CA ALA A 43 4.35 -11.36 -15.76
C ALA A 43 3.95 -9.97 -16.29
N SER A 44 4.22 -9.69 -17.57
CA SER A 44 3.77 -8.45 -18.23
C SER A 44 2.25 -8.29 -18.20
N GLY A 45 1.52 -9.38 -18.45
CA GLY A 45 0.06 -9.42 -18.34
C GLY A 45 -0.45 -9.11 -16.94
N TRP A 46 0.10 -9.75 -15.92
CA TRP A 46 -0.23 -9.48 -14.51
C TRP A 46 0.11 -8.05 -14.10
N GLY A 47 1.22 -7.50 -14.60
CA GLY A 47 1.55 -6.09 -14.44
C GLY A 47 0.48 -5.17 -15.04
N SER A 48 -0.01 -5.47 -16.24
CA SER A 48 -1.11 -4.71 -16.84
C SER A 48 -2.40 -4.76 -16.02
N VAL A 49 -2.80 -5.94 -15.53
CA VAL A 49 -3.98 -6.09 -14.66
C VAL A 49 -3.82 -5.29 -13.38
N ALA A 50 -2.68 -5.41 -12.72
CA ALA A 50 -2.35 -4.65 -11.52
C ALA A 50 -2.40 -3.14 -11.79
N SER A 51 -1.86 -2.68 -12.91
CA SER A 51 -1.94 -1.26 -13.32
C SER A 51 -3.38 -0.77 -13.50
N SER A 52 -4.24 -1.56 -14.14
CA SER A 52 -5.66 -1.22 -14.33
C SER A 52 -6.41 -1.16 -12.99
N ILE A 53 -6.11 -2.09 -12.06
CA ILE A 53 -6.68 -2.06 -10.70
C ILE A 53 -6.21 -0.82 -9.94
N THR A 54 -4.91 -0.53 -9.92
CA THR A 54 -4.35 0.69 -9.32
C THR A 54 -5.03 1.94 -9.88
N HIS A 55 -5.19 2.01 -11.21
CA HIS A 55 -5.88 3.14 -11.85
C HIS A 55 -7.32 3.29 -11.36
N ALA A 56 -8.09 2.20 -11.27
CA ALA A 56 -9.46 2.25 -10.79
C ALA A 56 -9.56 2.63 -9.30
N LEU A 57 -8.64 2.13 -8.46
CA LEU A 57 -8.59 2.50 -7.04
C LEU A 57 -8.24 3.98 -6.84
N ASP A 58 -7.25 4.50 -7.58
CA ASP A 58 -6.77 5.88 -7.43
C ASP A 58 -7.69 6.90 -8.10
N ASN A 59 -8.16 6.62 -9.31
CA ASN A 59 -8.85 7.62 -10.15
C ASN A 59 -10.37 7.53 -10.10
N GLU A 60 -10.94 6.48 -9.52
CA GLU A 60 -12.39 6.31 -9.46
C GLU A 60 -12.90 6.11 -8.03
N LEU A 61 -12.41 5.08 -7.34
CA LEU A 61 -12.86 4.77 -5.97
C LEU A 61 -12.48 5.90 -4.99
N THR A 62 -11.25 6.38 -5.04
CA THR A 62 -10.76 7.43 -4.13
C THR A 62 -11.54 8.75 -4.30
N PRO A 63 -11.78 9.27 -5.53
CA PRO A 63 -12.68 10.40 -5.74
C PRO A 63 -14.13 10.14 -5.31
N ALA A 64 -14.65 8.93 -5.54
CA ALA A 64 -16.01 8.60 -5.10
C ALA A 64 -16.14 8.60 -3.57
N MET A 65 -15.17 8.03 -2.85
CA MET A 65 -15.08 8.12 -1.38
C MET A 65 -14.98 9.57 -0.92
N HIS A 66 -14.18 10.39 -1.61
CA HIS A 66 -14.07 11.81 -1.29
C HIS A 66 -15.38 12.57 -1.47
N ASN A 67 -16.10 12.36 -2.59
CA ASN A 67 -17.40 13.00 -2.82
C ASN A 67 -18.42 12.61 -1.76
N VAL A 68 -18.49 11.33 -1.37
CA VAL A 68 -19.37 10.87 -0.28
C VAL A 68 -18.97 11.53 1.04
N THR A 69 -17.67 11.61 1.37
CA THR A 69 -17.21 12.34 2.55
C THR A 69 -17.70 13.80 2.53
N GLN A 70 -17.52 14.51 1.41
CA GLN A 70 -17.95 15.91 1.29
C GLN A 70 -19.47 16.07 1.43
N TRP A 71 -20.26 15.21 0.79
CA TRP A 71 -21.72 15.28 0.88
C TRP A 71 -22.22 14.96 2.28
N LEU A 72 -21.60 13.98 2.96
CA LEU A 72 -21.95 13.65 4.35
C LEU A 72 -21.59 14.79 5.30
N THR A 73 -20.42 15.42 5.14
CA THR A 73 -20.08 16.64 5.89
C THR A 73 -21.10 17.75 5.62
N THR A 74 -21.42 18.03 4.35
CA THR A 74 -22.44 19.04 3.99
C THR A 74 -23.79 18.72 4.63
N ALA A 75 -24.15 17.44 4.74
CA ALA A 75 -25.37 17.03 5.41
C ALA A 75 -25.33 17.30 6.92
N VAL A 76 -24.18 17.13 7.58
CA VAL A 76 -24.01 17.52 9.00
C VAL A 76 -24.23 19.02 9.17
N ASP A 77 -23.60 19.86 8.34
CA ASP A 77 -23.76 21.33 8.41
C ASP A 77 -25.23 21.76 8.28
N VAL A 78 -25.98 21.09 7.39
CA VAL A 78 -27.40 21.40 7.16
C VAL A 78 -28.28 20.86 8.28
N ILE A 79 -27.90 19.76 8.93
CA ILE A 79 -28.59 19.26 10.13
C ILE A 79 -28.39 20.26 11.28
N ASP A 80 -27.19 20.80 11.46
CA ASP A 80 -26.91 21.82 12.47
C ASP A 80 -27.75 23.09 12.22
N GLU A 81 -27.86 23.55 10.96
CA GLU A 81 -28.73 24.68 10.58
C GLU A 81 -30.22 24.39 10.85
N LEU A 82 -30.66 23.15 10.62
CA LEU A 82 -32.03 22.71 10.91
C LEU A 82 -32.30 22.74 12.42
N GLU A 83 -31.37 22.27 13.25
CA GLU A 83 -31.49 22.28 14.70
C GLU A 83 -31.54 23.70 15.27
N GLU A 84 -30.71 24.61 14.78
CA GLU A 84 -30.80 26.03 15.13
C GLU A 84 -32.14 26.62 14.70
N GLY A 85 -32.65 26.22 13.53
CA GLY A 85 -33.98 26.57 13.05
C GLY A 85 -35.10 26.12 14.01
N VAL A 86 -34.99 24.92 14.58
CA VAL A 86 -35.93 24.38 15.57
C VAL A 86 -35.86 25.14 16.89
N ASP A 87 -34.66 25.43 17.39
CA ASP A 87 -34.47 26.22 18.62
C ASP A 87 -35.06 27.64 18.47
N ASN A 88 -34.84 28.27 17.31
CA ASN A 88 -35.44 29.56 16.98
C ASN A 88 -36.97 29.50 16.92
N LEU A 89 -37.54 28.42 16.38
CA LEU A 89 -38.99 28.20 16.35
C LEU A 89 -39.58 28.09 17.77
N LEU A 90 -38.94 27.35 18.67
CA LEU A 90 -39.41 27.20 20.04
C LEU A 90 -39.30 28.52 20.81
N THR A 91 -38.22 29.28 20.57
CA THR A 91 -37.98 30.60 21.16
C THR A 91 -39.02 31.63 20.73
N LEU A 92 -39.32 31.71 19.43
CA LEU A 92 -40.34 32.61 18.88
C LEU A 92 -41.74 32.26 19.40
N THR A 93 -42.06 30.96 19.46
CA THR A 93 -43.37 30.50 19.94
C THR A 93 -43.54 30.74 21.42
N GLY A 94 -42.53 30.39 22.24
CA GLY A 94 -42.54 30.67 23.68
C GLY A 94 -42.67 32.17 23.98
N SER A 95 -41.96 33.01 23.21
CA SER A 95 -42.09 34.47 23.32
C SER A 95 -43.51 34.96 22.97
N ALA A 96 -44.19 34.32 22.02
CA ALA A 96 -45.58 34.63 21.68
C ALA A 96 -46.55 34.22 22.80
N VAL A 97 -46.32 33.06 23.44
CA VAL A 97 -47.07 32.62 24.64
C VAL A 97 -46.88 33.64 25.77
N ASP A 98 -45.64 33.95 26.14
CA ASP A 98 -45.35 34.89 27.23
C ASP A 98 -45.89 36.30 26.96
N SER A 99 -45.74 36.79 25.72
CA SER A 99 -46.31 38.08 25.30
C SER A 99 -47.83 38.10 25.43
N THR A 100 -48.50 36.99 25.12
CA THR A 100 -49.95 36.89 25.24
C THR A 100 -50.37 36.81 26.70
N MET A 101 -49.65 36.03 27.52
CA MET A 101 -49.90 35.92 28.95
C MET A 101 -49.76 37.25 29.69
N LYS A 102 -48.82 38.12 29.30
CA LYS A 102 -48.70 39.48 29.85
C LYS A 102 -49.95 40.36 29.63
N SER A 103 -50.80 40.02 28.65
CA SER A 103 -52.04 40.74 28.37
C SER A 103 -53.26 40.18 29.14
N TYR A 104 -53.10 39.08 29.86
CA TYR A 104 -54.17 38.49 30.67
C TYR A 104 -54.37 39.28 31.96
N ALA A 105 -55.63 39.59 32.28
CA ALA A 105 -56.04 40.09 33.58
C ALA A 105 -57.21 39.24 34.09
N PRO A 106 -57.38 39.05 35.42
CA PRO A 106 -58.46 38.23 35.97
C PRO A 106 -59.88 38.66 35.58
N THR A 107 -60.06 39.90 35.11
CA THR A 107 -61.34 40.46 34.65
C THR A 107 -61.68 40.09 33.21
N VAL A 108 -60.74 39.53 32.44
CA VAL A 108 -60.94 39.13 31.05
C VAL A 108 -61.67 37.79 31.00
N ASN A 109 -62.63 37.65 30.08
CA ASN A 109 -63.30 36.37 29.82
C ASN A 109 -62.26 35.31 29.38
N GLU A 110 -62.14 34.25 30.17
CA GLU A 110 -61.10 33.22 30.01
C GLU A 110 -61.18 32.50 28.66
N GLU A 111 -62.37 32.11 28.21
CA GLU A 111 -62.55 31.42 26.92
C GLU A 111 -62.14 32.31 25.75
N THR A 112 -62.53 33.59 25.81
CA THR A 112 -62.16 34.58 24.78
C THR A 112 -60.65 34.80 24.75
N PHE A 113 -60.01 34.85 25.92
CA PHE A 113 -58.56 34.98 26.03
C PHE A 113 -57.84 33.74 25.49
N LYS A 114 -58.26 32.53 25.88
CA LYS A 114 -57.70 31.26 25.39
C LYS A 114 -57.81 31.15 23.87
N ALA A 115 -58.99 31.43 23.30
CA ALA A 115 -59.17 31.42 21.85
C ALA A 115 -58.24 32.41 21.12
N LYS A 116 -58.06 33.60 21.68
CA LYS A 116 -57.13 34.60 21.13
C LYS A 116 -55.67 34.17 21.26
N ALA A 117 -55.30 33.54 22.38
CA ALA A 117 -53.95 33.03 22.61
C ALA A 117 -53.63 31.88 21.67
N HIS A 118 -54.53 30.90 21.56
CA HIS A 118 -54.46 29.79 20.62
C HIS A 118 -54.25 30.29 19.19
N ALA A 119 -55.12 31.16 18.69
CA ALA A 119 -55.03 31.69 17.33
C ALA A 119 -53.70 32.44 17.07
N ARG A 120 -53.19 33.19 18.06
CA ARG A 120 -51.91 33.89 17.95
C ARG A 120 -50.74 32.90 17.92
N VAL A 121 -50.71 31.94 18.84
CA VAL A 121 -49.65 30.93 18.91
C VAL A 121 -49.67 30.07 17.65
N GLU A 122 -50.84 29.61 17.21
CA GLU A 122 -51.00 28.82 15.98
C GLU A 122 -50.47 29.58 14.76
N THR A 123 -50.75 30.88 14.66
CA THR A 123 -50.21 31.74 13.59
C THR A 123 -48.68 31.81 13.64
N VAL A 124 -48.09 32.01 14.83
CA VAL A 124 -46.62 32.06 15.00
C VAL A 124 -45.99 30.70 14.71
N ALA A 125 -46.54 29.62 15.26
CA ALA A 125 -46.05 28.25 15.08
C ALA A 125 -46.08 27.83 13.61
N LYS A 126 -47.21 28.05 12.90
CA LYS A 126 -47.30 27.77 11.46
C LYS A 126 -46.32 28.61 10.64
N ALA A 127 -46.16 29.89 10.97
CA ALA A 127 -45.20 30.76 10.29
C ALA A 127 -43.74 30.33 10.55
N ALA A 128 -43.43 29.85 11.75
CA ALA A 128 -42.11 29.34 12.11
C ALA A 128 -41.81 27.99 11.43
N VAL A 129 -42.76 27.03 11.45
CA VAL A 129 -42.61 25.74 10.75
C VAL A 129 -42.41 25.95 9.25
N LYS A 130 -43.11 26.91 8.64
CA LYS A 130 -42.92 27.29 7.23
C LYS A 130 -41.51 27.79 6.92
N LYS A 131 -40.77 28.33 7.90
CA LYS A 131 -39.35 28.70 7.74
C LYS A 131 -38.41 27.51 7.86
N ILE A 132 -38.81 26.46 8.57
CA ILE A 132 -38.05 25.22 8.74
C ILE A 132 -38.22 24.27 7.55
N GLU A 133 -39.39 24.25 6.91
CA GLU A 133 -39.68 23.48 5.70
C GLU A 133 -38.52 23.47 4.67
N PRO A 134 -37.98 24.63 4.23
CA PRO A 134 -36.85 24.63 3.29
C PRO A 134 -35.55 24.04 3.86
N LEU A 135 -35.31 24.11 5.18
CA LEU A 135 -34.13 23.49 5.81
C LEU A 135 -34.27 21.97 5.85
N THR A 136 -35.46 21.47 6.17
CA THR A 136 -35.75 20.03 6.11
C THR A 136 -35.58 19.48 4.68
N ASP A 137 -36.06 20.21 3.67
CA ASP A 137 -35.82 19.84 2.27
C ASP A 137 -34.33 19.88 1.89
N LYS A 138 -33.58 20.85 2.44
CA LYS A 138 -32.12 20.97 2.27
C LYS A 138 -31.40 19.76 2.88
N VAL A 139 -31.77 19.30 4.08
CA VAL A 139 -31.21 18.08 4.70
C VAL A 139 -31.42 16.87 3.78
N MET A 140 -32.66 16.64 3.32
CA MET A 140 -32.96 15.51 2.44
C MET A 140 -32.24 15.60 1.09
N THR A 141 -32.04 16.81 0.58
CA THR A 141 -31.29 17.06 -0.65
C THR A 141 -29.80 16.80 -0.46
N ALA A 142 -29.22 17.17 0.68
CA ALA A 142 -27.82 16.91 1.02
C ALA A 142 -27.54 15.42 1.28
N LEU A 143 -28.46 14.70 1.94
CA LEU A 143 -28.32 13.27 2.23
C LEU A 143 -28.56 12.37 1.02
N ARG A 144 -29.38 12.78 0.03
CA ARG A 144 -29.75 11.88 -1.08
C ARG A 144 -28.56 11.39 -1.90
N PRO A 145 -27.62 12.23 -2.40
CA PRO A 145 -26.47 11.75 -3.17
C PRO A 145 -25.59 10.74 -2.43
N PRO A 146 -25.14 10.98 -1.18
CA PRO A 146 -24.29 10.01 -0.49
C PRO A 146 -25.05 8.73 -0.15
N LEU A 147 -26.33 8.80 0.23
CA LEU A 147 -27.12 7.59 0.51
C LEU A 147 -27.30 6.73 -0.75
N ALA A 148 -27.58 7.34 -1.91
CA ALA A 148 -27.67 6.60 -3.18
C ALA A 148 -26.33 5.96 -3.58
N GLN A 149 -25.21 6.67 -3.37
CA GLN A 149 -23.89 6.14 -3.66
C GLN A 149 -23.53 4.97 -2.71
N VAL A 150 -23.88 5.09 -1.43
CA VAL A 150 -23.68 4.02 -0.44
C VAL A 150 -24.58 2.83 -0.70
N GLU A 151 -25.82 3.04 -1.15
CA GLU A 151 -26.72 1.98 -1.58
C GLU A 151 -26.13 1.19 -2.74
N GLN A 152 -25.56 1.89 -3.74
CA GLN A 152 -24.84 1.25 -4.85
C GLN A 152 -23.62 0.44 -4.34
N TRP A 153 -22.91 0.96 -3.35
CA TRP A 153 -21.79 0.26 -2.71
C TRP A 153 -22.24 -0.94 -1.90
N LEU A 154 -23.35 -0.89 -1.18
CA LEU A 154 -23.93 -2.03 -0.47
C LEU A 154 -24.29 -3.16 -1.42
N GLY A 155 -24.84 -2.82 -2.59
CA GLY A 155 -25.14 -3.80 -3.65
C GLY A 155 -23.88 -4.42 -4.27
N SER A 156 -22.79 -3.66 -4.37
CA SER A 156 -21.54 -4.11 -5.01
C SER A 156 -20.54 -4.74 -4.04
N PHE A 157 -20.44 -4.31 -2.79
CA PHE A 157 -19.62 -4.92 -1.75
C PHE A 157 -20.30 -6.12 -1.08
N SER A 158 -20.95 -6.97 -1.88
CA SER A 158 -21.54 -8.22 -1.40
C SER A 158 -20.48 -9.13 -0.77
N PRO A 159 -20.85 -10.04 0.16
CA PRO A 159 -19.92 -11.01 0.75
C PRO A 159 -19.11 -11.78 -0.31
N LYS A 160 -19.74 -12.10 -1.45
CA LYS A 160 -19.07 -12.78 -2.58
C LYS A 160 -17.90 -11.98 -3.16
N ILE A 161 -18.03 -10.66 -3.27
CA ILE A 161 -16.95 -9.80 -3.76
C ILE A 161 -15.84 -9.72 -2.72
N GLN A 162 -16.18 -9.67 -1.43
CA GLN A 162 -15.20 -9.72 -0.34
C GLN A 162 -14.37 -11.01 -0.41
N ASP A 163 -15.02 -12.18 -0.46
CA ASP A 163 -14.35 -13.48 -0.61
C ASP A 163 -13.44 -13.51 -1.86
N THR A 164 -13.89 -12.90 -2.96
CA THR A 164 -13.12 -12.83 -4.21
C THR A 164 -11.90 -11.89 -4.09
N LEU A 165 -12.03 -10.75 -3.40
CA LEU A 165 -10.92 -9.84 -3.13
C LEU A 165 -9.87 -10.50 -2.22
N GLU A 166 -10.30 -11.23 -1.19
CA GLU A 166 -9.40 -11.99 -0.30
C GLU A 166 -8.67 -13.12 -1.04
N GLU A 167 -9.39 -13.85 -1.90
CA GLU A 167 -8.80 -14.89 -2.75
C GLU A 167 -7.77 -14.29 -3.71
N PHE A 168 -8.10 -13.17 -4.37
CA PHE A 168 -7.17 -12.47 -5.24
C PHE A 168 -5.94 -11.97 -4.49
N GLY A 169 -6.10 -11.38 -3.31
CA GLY A 169 -4.98 -10.98 -2.47
C GLY A 169 -4.04 -12.15 -2.15
N THR A 170 -4.61 -13.32 -1.90
CA THR A 170 -3.87 -14.57 -1.70
C THR A 170 -3.16 -15.03 -2.98
N VAL A 171 -3.80 -14.93 -4.14
CA VAL A 171 -3.18 -15.32 -5.42
C VAL A 171 -2.07 -14.35 -5.82
N ALA A 172 -2.27 -13.04 -5.67
CA ALA A 172 -1.26 -12.03 -5.92
C ALA A 172 -0.01 -12.26 -5.06
N ASP A 173 -0.18 -12.53 -3.77
CA ASP A 173 0.92 -12.87 -2.85
C ASP A 173 1.68 -14.14 -3.30
N ARG A 174 0.97 -15.19 -3.70
CA ARG A 174 1.59 -16.41 -4.21
C ARG A 174 2.33 -16.18 -5.54
N ALA A 175 1.74 -15.43 -6.46
CA ALA A 175 2.35 -15.10 -7.74
C ALA A 175 3.64 -14.29 -7.53
N GLN A 176 3.60 -13.30 -6.65
CA GLN A 176 4.76 -12.49 -6.26
C GLN A 176 5.87 -13.37 -5.66
N LYS A 177 5.54 -14.28 -4.73
CA LYS A 177 6.50 -15.24 -4.15
C LYS A 177 7.13 -16.17 -5.19
N LEU A 178 6.36 -16.63 -6.17
CA LEU A 178 6.88 -17.47 -7.27
C LEU A 178 7.85 -16.68 -8.15
N VAL A 179 7.50 -15.44 -8.50
CA VAL A 179 8.38 -14.56 -9.26
C VAL A 179 9.66 -14.31 -8.48
N ASP A 180 9.57 -14.01 -7.19
CA ASP A 180 10.73 -13.81 -6.32
C ASP A 180 11.66 -15.01 -6.24
N GLN A 181 11.11 -16.22 -6.12
CA GLN A 181 11.92 -17.44 -6.13
C GLN A 181 12.68 -17.62 -7.44
N VAL A 182 12.06 -17.30 -8.57
CA VAL A 182 12.71 -17.34 -9.89
C VAL A 182 13.78 -16.27 -9.96
N MET A 183 13.43 -15.05 -9.55
CA MET A 183 14.25 -13.86 -9.62
C MET A 183 15.51 -13.94 -8.75
N THR A 184 15.40 -14.45 -7.52
CA THR A 184 16.53 -14.68 -6.60
C THR A 184 17.54 -15.66 -7.19
N LYS A 185 17.09 -16.63 -8.00
CA LYS A 185 17.98 -17.60 -8.67
C LYS A 185 18.60 -17.06 -9.95
N VAL A 186 17.98 -16.07 -10.56
CA VAL A 186 18.40 -15.47 -11.83
C VAL A 186 19.37 -14.32 -11.60
N ASN A 187 19.13 -13.50 -10.58
CA ASN A 187 19.91 -12.31 -10.32
C ASN A 187 21.08 -12.66 -9.39
N SER A 188 22.31 -12.44 -9.84
CA SER A 188 23.47 -12.47 -8.95
C SER A 188 23.38 -11.23 -8.05
N ALA A 189 22.94 -11.41 -6.81
CA ALA A 189 22.97 -10.38 -5.78
C ALA A 189 24.39 -9.79 -5.67
N GLY A 190 24.49 -8.46 -5.49
CA GLY A 190 25.79 -7.79 -5.29
C GLY A 190 25.91 -6.36 -5.82
N GLY A 191 24.88 -5.81 -6.49
CA GLY A 191 24.82 -4.38 -6.80
C GLY A 191 24.14 -3.60 -5.67
N MET A 192 24.56 -2.35 -5.43
CA MET A 192 23.93 -1.40 -4.48
C MET A 192 24.07 -1.75 -2.99
N GLU A 193 25.00 -2.61 -2.58
CA GLU A 193 25.18 -2.94 -1.16
C GLU A 193 25.51 -1.72 -0.30
N GLU A 194 26.44 -0.87 -0.75
CA GLU A 194 26.84 0.37 -0.04
C GLU A 194 25.68 1.38 0.06
N GLU A 195 24.93 1.58 -1.04
CA GLU A 195 23.74 2.45 -1.04
C GLU A 195 22.65 1.92 -0.11
N MET A 196 22.37 0.61 -0.15
CA MET A 196 21.41 -0.05 0.73
C MET A 196 21.82 0.09 2.20
N LEU A 197 23.10 -0.13 2.50
CA LEU A 197 23.66 0.02 3.84
C LEU A 197 23.47 1.45 4.34
N TRP A 198 23.88 2.43 3.55
CA TRP A 198 23.73 3.84 3.86
C TRP A 198 22.26 4.22 4.07
N ASP A 199 21.38 3.86 3.13
CA ASP A 199 19.98 4.26 3.17
C ASP A 199 19.21 3.63 4.33
N THR A 200 19.58 2.41 4.74
CA THR A 200 18.94 1.72 5.86
C THR A 200 19.51 2.11 7.21
N TYR A 201 20.81 2.40 7.30
CA TYR A 201 21.45 2.92 8.51
C TYR A 201 20.78 4.23 8.98
N HIS A 202 20.62 5.18 8.07
CA HIS A 202 20.03 6.49 8.36
C HIS A 202 18.53 6.45 8.70
N ILE A 203 17.86 5.31 8.53
CA ILE A 203 16.47 5.14 9.04
C ILE A 203 16.48 4.90 10.55
N PHE A 204 17.55 4.29 11.07
CA PHE A 204 17.74 4.05 12.50
C PHE A 204 18.44 5.20 13.20
N ASP A 205 19.42 5.81 12.56
CA ASP A 205 20.22 6.90 13.11
C ASP A 205 19.96 8.21 12.34
N PRO A 206 18.94 9.00 12.74
CA PRO A 206 18.65 10.27 12.12
C PRO A 206 19.59 11.41 12.57
N TYR A 207 20.37 11.21 13.63
CA TYR A 207 21.21 12.25 14.25
C TYR A 207 22.70 12.11 13.92
N ASP A 208 23.10 11.01 13.28
CA ASP A 208 24.49 10.69 12.92
C ASP A 208 25.37 10.53 14.19
N ASP A 209 24.80 9.93 15.25
CA ASP A 209 25.46 9.67 16.53
C ASP A 209 25.53 8.19 16.92
N GLY A 210 25.18 7.29 16.02
CA GLY A 210 25.14 5.84 16.23
C GLY A 210 23.76 5.34 16.66
N ILE A 211 23.37 4.13 16.22
CA ILE A 211 22.04 3.59 16.50
C ILE A 211 21.94 3.15 17.96
N GLN A 212 21.21 3.88 18.78
CA GLN A 212 21.00 3.51 20.19
C GLN A 212 19.92 2.43 20.34
N LEU A 213 19.95 1.68 21.45
CA LEU A 213 18.96 0.60 21.73
C LEU A 213 17.51 1.08 21.61
N LYS A 214 17.23 2.30 22.07
CA LYS A 214 15.90 2.91 22.05
C LYS A 214 15.42 3.12 20.62
N GLU A 215 16.26 3.73 19.79
CA GLU A 215 15.98 4.00 18.37
C GLU A 215 15.82 2.68 17.61
N PHE A 216 16.67 1.71 17.91
CA PHE A 216 16.61 0.39 17.28
C PHE A 216 15.25 -0.29 17.49
N LYS A 217 14.74 -0.28 18.74
CA LYS A 217 13.41 -0.81 19.08
C LYS A 217 12.28 0.02 18.49
N GLN A 218 12.38 1.35 18.56
CA GLN A 218 11.36 2.25 18.04
C GLN A 218 11.19 2.11 16.53
N VAL A 219 12.28 2.03 15.77
CA VAL A 219 12.22 1.78 14.32
C VAL A 219 11.73 0.38 14.01
N ALA A 220 12.14 -0.64 14.79
CA ALA A 220 11.60 -1.98 14.64
C ALA A 220 10.06 -2.01 14.83
N ASP A 221 9.54 -1.32 15.82
CA ASP A 221 8.10 -1.23 16.08
C ASP A 221 7.39 -0.34 15.06
N GLN A 222 7.94 0.84 14.78
CA GLN A 222 7.38 1.80 13.82
C GLN A 222 7.22 1.12 12.46
N TYR A 223 8.23 0.42 11.96
CA TYR A 223 8.16 -0.24 10.65
C TYR A 223 7.71 -1.71 10.74
N GLY A 224 7.23 -2.18 11.89
CA GLY A 224 6.68 -3.54 12.04
C GLY A 224 7.66 -4.65 11.67
N ILE A 225 8.95 -4.45 11.90
CA ILE A 225 10.02 -5.39 11.56
C ILE A 225 10.09 -6.45 12.66
N SER A 226 9.20 -7.44 12.59
CA SER A 226 9.05 -8.49 13.60
C SER A 226 10.35 -9.23 13.94
N ALA A 227 11.28 -9.33 12.99
CA ALA A 227 12.60 -9.92 13.20
C ALA A 227 13.50 -9.13 14.15
N LEU A 228 13.20 -7.85 14.41
CA LEU A 228 13.96 -6.97 15.31
C LEU A 228 13.24 -6.70 16.65
N GLN A 229 11.94 -7.02 16.72
CA GLN A 229 11.12 -6.75 17.91
C GLN A 229 11.51 -7.63 19.13
N GLY A 230 11.08 -7.21 20.31
CA GLY A 230 11.32 -7.93 21.57
C GLY A 230 12.79 -7.88 22.02
N LYS A 231 13.32 -9.01 22.51
CA LYS A 231 14.72 -9.10 23.00
C LYS A 231 15.76 -9.12 21.87
N LYS A 232 15.32 -9.15 20.61
CA LYS A 232 16.22 -9.38 19.49
C LYS A 232 17.11 -8.17 19.22
N SER A 233 16.55 -6.96 19.31
CA SER A 233 17.33 -5.71 19.26
C SER A 233 18.43 -5.66 20.33
N ASP A 234 18.13 -6.07 21.57
CA ASP A 234 19.13 -6.10 22.66
C ASP A 234 20.27 -7.08 22.36
N GLN A 235 19.94 -8.27 21.84
CA GLN A 235 20.93 -9.29 21.47
C GLN A 235 21.83 -8.84 20.32
N LEU A 236 21.27 -8.13 19.34
CA LEU A 236 22.03 -7.63 18.19
C LEU A 236 22.95 -6.49 18.62
N LEU A 237 22.46 -5.54 19.42
CA LEU A 237 23.29 -4.48 20.00
C LEU A 237 24.45 -5.08 20.81
N GLN A 238 24.17 -5.98 21.76
CA GLN A 238 25.21 -6.62 22.56
C GLN A 238 26.25 -7.39 21.73
N LYS A 239 25.83 -7.93 20.58
CA LYS A 239 26.71 -8.73 19.72
C LYS A 239 27.60 -7.88 18.82
N TYR A 240 27.10 -6.75 18.33
CA TYR A 240 27.74 -5.96 17.28
C TYR A 240 28.28 -4.60 17.73
N ASP A 241 27.93 -4.12 18.93
CA ASP A 241 28.61 -2.98 19.58
C ASP A 241 30.00 -3.42 20.05
N GLU A 242 30.95 -3.45 19.12
CA GLU A 242 32.36 -3.80 19.36
C GLU A 242 33.06 -2.72 20.18
N SER A 243 32.60 -1.48 20.03
CA SER A 243 33.13 -0.31 20.73
C SER A 243 32.76 -0.26 22.22
N GLY A 244 31.63 -0.87 22.59
CA GLY A 244 31.05 -0.82 23.93
C GLY A 244 30.49 0.55 24.31
N ASP A 245 30.18 1.40 23.33
CA ASP A 245 29.65 2.76 23.55
C ASP A 245 28.13 2.79 23.75
N GLY A 246 27.45 1.65 23.59
CA GLY A 246 26.01 1.50 23.73
C GLY A 246 25.22 1.85 22.47
N SER A 247 25.91 2.04 21.33
CA SER A 247 25.33 2.35 20.03
C SER A 247 25.89 1.41 18.94
N ILE A 248 25.24 1.38 17.77
CA ILE A 248 25.76 0.66 16.59
C ILE A 248 26.21 1.67 15.56
N GLN A 249 27.52 1.73 15.33
CA GLN A 249 28.14 2.53 14.29
C GLN A 249 27.90 1.92 12.90
N ILE A 250 28.02 2.71 11.83
CA ILE A 250 27.74 2.22 10.47
C ILE A 250 28.59 0.98 10.07
N SER A 251 29.82 0.89 10.55
CA SER A 251 30.70 -0.28 10.32
C SER A 251 30.22 -1.53 11.07
N GLU A 252 29.68 -1.37 12.27
CA GLU A 252 29.09 -2.45 13.07
C GLU A 252 27.75 -2.89 12.47
N TYR A 253 26.95 -1.91 12.02
CA TYR A 253 25.71 -2.13 11.28
C TYR A 253 25.95 -2.96 10.02
N ALA A 254 27.04 -2.68 9.28
CA ALA A 254 27.45 -3.45 8.11
C ALA A 254 27.68 -4.93 8.42
N GLN A 255 28.16 -5.27 9.61
CA GLN A 255 28.28 -6.67 10.03
C GLN A 255 26.94 -7.25 10.51
N MET A 256 26.14 -6.43 11.19
CA MET A 256 24.84 -6.81 11.75
C MET A 256 23.81 -7.18 10.68
N VAL A 257 23.76 -6.45 9.57
CA VAL A 257 22.77 -6.69 8.50
C VAL A 257 22.92 -8.06 7.81
N PHE A 258 24.06 -8.72 7.98
CA PHE A 258 24.33 -10.09 7.51
C PHE A 258 24.15 -11.15 8.60
N ASP A 259 23.66 -10.80 9.79
CA ASP A 259 23.41 -11.77 10.84
C ASP A 259 22.38 -12.82 10.36
N PRO A 260 22.71 -14.13 10.45
CA PRO A 260 21.83 -15.21 9.99
C PRO A 260 20.45 -15.25 10.66
N SER A 261 20.29 -14.62 11.82
CA SER A 261 19.04 -14.55 12.56
C SER A 261 18.10 -13.44 12.09
N VAL A 262 18.56 -12.49 11.27
CA VAL A 262 17.75 -11.43 10.65
C VAL A 262 18.00 -11.35 9.14
N PRO A 263 17.73 -12.44 8.39
CA PRO A 263 18.07 -12.50 6.97
C PRO A 263 17.34 -11.42 6.16
N GLY A 264 18.08 -10.73 5.29
CA GLY A 264 17.51 -9.70 4.42
C GLY A 264 17.09 -8.42 5.14
N MET A 265 17.67 -8.13 6.31
CA MET A 265 17.32 -6.98 7.14
C MET A 265 17.17 -5.68 6.34
N MET A 266 18.19 -5.28 5.58
CA MET A 266 18.19 -4.03 4.79
C MET A 266 17.03 -3.97 3.80
N THR A 267 16.75 -5.08 3.10
CA THR A 267 15.67 -5.13 2.11
C THR A 267 14.29 -5.01 2.74
N THR A 268 14.12 -5.63 3.91
CA THR A 268 12.89 -5.56 4.69
C THR A 268 12.64 -4.13 5.15
N ILE A 269 13.64 -3.48 5.76
CA ILE A 269 13.55 -2.09 6.25
C ILE A 269 13.20 -1.14 5.12
N LEU A 270 14.00 -1.13 4.04
CA LEU A 270 13.87 -0.13 3.00
C LEU A 270 12.57 -0.32 2.19
N ARG A 271 12.09 -1.56 2.04
CA ARG A 271 10.76 -1.82 1.44
C ARG A 271 9.64 -1.33 2.33
N THR A 272 9.67 -1.60 3.64
CA THR A 272 8.62 -1.12 4.54
C THR A 272 8.61 0.40 4.62
N TYR A 273 9.79 1.03 4.63
CA TYR A 273 9.94 2.48 4.52
C TYR A 273 9.30 3.01 3.23
N SER A 274 9.66 2.43 2.08
CA SER A 274 9.11 2.79 0.76
C SER A 274 7.59 2.60 0.69
N LYS A 275 7.07 1.53 1.28
CA LYS A 275 5.63 1.26 1.36
C LYS A 275 4.89 2.34 2.14
N LYS A 276 5.40 2.72 3.32
CA LYS A 276 4.81 3.79 4.13
C LYS A 276 4.86 5.13 3.42
N LEU A 277 6.00 5.46 2.82
CA LEU A 277 6.13 6.64 1.98
C LEU A 277 5.09 6.64 0.87
N ASN A 278 4.95 5.53 0.13
CA ASN A 278 3.99 5.42 -0.95
C ASN A 278 2.53 5.62 -0.48
N ALA A 279 2.16 5.02 0.65
CA ALA A 279 0.84 5.20 1.24
C ALA A 279 0.55 6.68 1.59
N VAL A 280 1.56 7.38 2.13
CA VAL A 280 1.45 8.82 2.38
C VAL A 280 1.37 9.63 1.07
N GLY A 281 2.16 9.26 0.05
CA GLY A 281 2.08 9.89 -1.28
C GLY A 281 0.71 9.74 -1.94
N SER A 282 0.11 8.55 -1.88
CA SER A 282 -1.24 8.31 -2.37
C SER A 282 -2.28 9.12 -1.58
N THR A 283 -2.13 9.18 -0.25
CA THR A 283 -3.03 9.97 0.61
C THR A 283 -2.94 11.46 0.27
N LEU A 284 -1.72 12.02 0.17
CA LEU A 284 -1.47 13.40 -0.24
C LEU A 284 -2.12 13.74 -1.58
N ARG A 285 -2.00 12.86 -2.58
CA ARG A 285 -2.60 13.07 -3.91
C ARG A 285 -4.13 13.06 -3.86
N GLY A 286 -4.73 12.25 -3.00
CA GLY A 286 -6.18 12.15 -2.85
C GLY A 286 -6.78 13.16 -1.87
N SER A 287 -5.99 13.88 -1.09
CA SER A 287 -6.46 14.84 -0.09
C SER A 287 -6.89 16.16 -0.74
N HIS A 288 -8.11 16.60 -0.46
CA HIS A 288 -8.65 17.86 -1.01
C HIS A 288 -9.04 18.86 0.08
N LEU A 289 -9.16 18.41 1.32
CA LEU A 289 -9.42 19.27 2.48
C LEU A 289 -8.09 19.72 3.09
N ARG A 290 -8.04 20.95 3.59
CA ARG A 290 -6.81 21.53 4.14
C ARG A 290 -6.26 20.71 5.31
N ALA A 291 -7.13 20.31 6.24
CA ALA A 291 -6.79 19.44 7.36
C ALA A 291 -6.29 18.04 6.92
N GLU A 292 -6.88 17.45 5.87
CA GLU A 292 -6.42 16.15 5.33
C GLU A 292 -5.02 16.26 4.73
N VAL A 293 -4.73 17.34 4.01
CA VAL A 293 -3.39 17.60 3.46
C VAL A 293 -2.39 17.83 4.61
N ALA A 294 -2.80 18.54 5.67
CA ALA A 294 -1.95 18.80 6.83
C ALA A 294 -1.60 17.50 7.58
N ASP A 295 -2.59 16.66 7.87
CA ASP A 295 -2.41 15.34 8.50
C ASP A 295 -1.48 14.45 7.64
N SER A 296 -1.74 14.38 6.34
CA SER A 296 -0.90 13.60 5.40
C SER A 296 0.53 14.13 5.31
N LEU A 297 0.72 15.45 5.40
CA LEU A 297 2.04 16.08 5.46
C LEU A 297 2.76 15.75 6.76
N VAL A 298 2.06 15.73 7.89
CA VAL A 298 2.63 15.34 9.19
C VAL A 298 3.03 13.86 9.19
N ASP A 299 2.21 12.99 8.61
CA ASP A 299 2.58 11.59 8.38
C ASP A 299 3.86 11.48 7.52
N TYR A 300 3.99 12.30 6.47
CA TYR A 300 5.20 12.36 5.65
C TYR A 300 6.41 12.82 6.49
N LEU A 301 6.26 13.91 7.25
CA LEU A 301 7.32 14.46 8.10
C LEU A 301 7.74 13.45 9.18
N THR A 302 6.81 12.69 9.75
CA THR A 302 7.11 11.63 10.71
C THR A 302 8.00 10.54 10.12
N ILE A 303 7.85 10.24 8.83
CA ILE A 303 8.68 9.26 8.12
C ILE A 303 10.03 9.87 7.69
N VAL A 304 10.04 11.13 7.24
CA VAL A 304 11.23 11.75 6.62
C VAL A 304 12.15 12.43 7.62
N CYS A 305 11.65 12.93 8.75
CA CYS A 305 12.48 13.45 9.84
C CYS A 305 13.46 12.41 10.36
N GLY A 306 13.09 11.13 10.31
CA GLY A 306 13.96 10.02 10.69
C GLY A 306 14.98 9.60 9.64
N LYS A 307 15.14 10.29 8.50
CA LYS A 307 16.07 9.88 7.42
C LYS A 307 16.74 11.04 6.67
N ASN A 308 16.01 12.12 6.37
CA ASN A 308 16.50 13.18 5.48
C ASN A 308 16.08 14.57 5.96
N LEU A 309 16.91 15.16 6.82
CA LEU A 309 16.69 16.51 7.35
C LEU A 309 16.73 17.61 6.28
N THR A 310 17.41 17.39 5.15
CA THR A 310 17.41 18.34 4.03
C THR A 310 16.01 18.48 3.42
N LYS A 311 15.29 17.36 3.25
CA LYS A 311 13.89 17.38 2.80
C LYS A 311 12.97 18.06 3.82
N VAL A 312 13.20 17.86 5.12
CA VAL A 312 12.46 18.56 6.19
C VAL A 312 12.67 20.07 6.08
N GLY A 313 13.91 20.52 5.90
CA GLY A 313 14.24 21.93 5.70
C GLY A 313 13.56 22.54 4.46
N TRP A 314 13.50 21.81 3.35
CA TRP A 314 12.79 22.26 2.15
C TRP A 314 11.27 22.41 2.38
N ILE A 315 10.62 21.43 3.01
CA ILE A 315 9.18 21.46 3.30
C ILE A 315 8.83 22.59 4.25
N THR A 316 9.56 22.69 5.37
CA THR A 316 9.33 23.74 6.36
C THR A 316 9.58 25.13 5.78
N GLY A 317 10.61 25.27 4.93
CA GLY A 317 10.82 26.50 4.16
C GLY A 317 9.64 26.86 3.26
N LYS A 318 9.01 25.87 2.61
CA LYS A 318 7.78 26.09 1.82
C LYS A 318 6.60 26.50 2.69
N LEU A 319 6.38 25.85 3.83
CA LEU A 319 5.30 26.17 4.79
C LEU A 319 5.32 27.63 5.24
N VAL A 320 6.49 28.21 5.49
CA VAL A 320 6.61 29.61 5.97
C VAL A 320 7.15 30.59 4.93
N SER A 321 7.25 30.19 3.66
CA SER A 321 7.66 31.07 2.56
C SER A 321 6.66 32.21 2.27
N GLY A 322 5.40 32.01 2.64
CA GLY A 322 4.27 32.85 2.21
C GLY A 322 3.64 32.43 0.88
N GLU A 323 4.19 31.41 0.19
CA GLU A 323 3.56 30.77 -0.97
C GLU A 323 2.34 29.93 -0.57
N LEU A 324 2.41 29.32 0.62
CA LEU A 324 1.33 28.55 1.21
C LEU A 324 0.47 29.42 2.14
N PRO A 325 -0.83 29.13 2.26
CA PRO A 325 -1.72 29.88 3.13
C PRO A 325 -1.27 29.75 4.60
N GLN A 326 -1.30 30.86 5.34
CA GLN A 326 -0.89 30.88 6.74
C GLN A 326 -1.72 29.92 7.60
N GLU A 327 -3.01 29.79 7.26
CA GLU A 327 -3.95 28.86 7.88
C GLU A 327 -3.49 27.41 7.74
N PHE A 328 -3.00 27.02 6.55
CA PHE A 328 -2.49 25.66 6.34
C PHE A 328 -1.28 25.35 7.22
N THR A 329 -0.40 26.33 7.44
CA THR A 329 0.75 26.15 8.33
C THR A 329 0.32 26.00 9.79
N ALA A 330 -0.71 26.72 10.23
CA ALA A 330 -1.30 26.53 11.56
C ALA A 330 -1.93 25.13 11.70
N ASP A 331 -2.64 24.64 10.68
CA ASP A 331 -3.19 23.27 10.66
C ASP A 331 -2.08 22.22 10.80
N VAL A 332 -0.94 22.41 10.11
CA VAL A 332 0.22 21.50 10.24
C VAL A 332 0.77 21.51 11.66
N PHE A 333 0.80 22.66 12.34
CA PHE A 333 1.25 22.74 13.74
C PHE A 333 0.30 21.99 14.69
N TYR A 334 -1.00 22.15 14.49
CA TYR A 334 -2.02 21.37 15.21
C TYR A 334 -1.85 19.87 14.95
N GLN A 335 -1.69 19.44 13.70
CA GLN A 335 -1.54 18.02 13.37
C GLN A 335 -0.25 17.41 13.94
N LEU A 336 0.84 18.18 14.04
CA LEU A 336 2.05 17.73 14.74
C LEU A 336 1.78 17.42 16.22
N TYR A 337 1.00 18.27 16.89
CA TYR A 337 0.59 18.06 18.27
C TYR A 337 -0.31 16.82 18.41
N MET A 338 -1.34 16.72 17.58
CA MET A 338 -2.24 15.56 17.58
C MET A 338 -1.49 14.25 17.34
N LYS A 339 -0.47 14.29 16.46
CA LYS A 339 0.40 13.13 16.23
C LYS A 339 1.26 12.78 17.44
N GLN A 340 1.70 13.76 18.21
CA GLN A 340 2.44 13.51 19.46
C GLN A 340 1.58 12.84 20.53
N LEU A 341 0.29 13.17 20.59
CA LEU A 341 -0.67 12.56 21.52
C LEU A 341 -1.09 11.15 21.13
N ASP A 342 -0.94 10.74 19.87
CA ASP A 342 -1.31 9.40 19.42
C ASP A 342 -0.47 8.35 20.17
N PRO A 343 -1.08 7.45 20.99
CA PRO A 343 -0.34 6.41 21.69
C PRO A 343 0.34 5.42 20.75
N ASN A 344 -0.02 5.42 19.47
CA ASN A 344 0.62 4.63 18.41
C ASN A 344 1.71 5.41 17.65
N ASN A 345 2.04 6.63 18.07
CA ASN A 345 3.18 7.35 17.53
C ASN A 345 4.48 6.73 18.04
N LEU A 346 5.06 5.89 17.21
CA LEU A 346 6.30 5.17 17.49
C LEU A 346 7.54 5.91 16.99
N SER A 347 7.42 7.19 16.62
CA SER A 347 8.57 7.95 16.13
C SER A 347 9.64 8.09 17.22
N PRO A 348 10.92 7.77 16.92
CA PRO A 348 12.00 7.96 17.87
C PRO A 348 12.35 9.44 18.10
N VAL A 349 11.96 10.29 17.15
CA VAL A 349 12.29 11.72 17.10
C VAL A 349 11.09 12.54 17.57
N ASP A 350 11.33 13.60 18.33
CA ASP A 350 10.31 14.65 18.51
C ASP A 350 10.16 15.43 17.20
N VAL A 351 9.31 14.89 16.32
CA VAL A 351 9.04 15.43 14.98
C VAL A 351 8.59 16.88 15.07
N GLY A 352 7.78 17.24 16.06
CA GLY A 352 7.27 18.60 16.25
C GLY A 352 8.39 19.59 16.56
N SER A 353 9.25 19.27 17.53
CA SER A 353 10.41 20.10 17.89
C SER A 353 11.36 20.31 16.71
N LEU A 354 11.68 19.23 16.00
CA LEU A 354 12.56 19.27 14.83
C LEU A 354 11.97 20.11 13.70
N VAL A 355 10.69 19.89 13.36
CA VAL A 355 9.99 20.65 12.31
C VAL A 355 9.89 22.13 12.70
N MET A 356 9.59 22.45 13.96
CA MET A 356 9.53 23.84 14.43
C MET A 356 10.89 24.54 14.33
N ASN A 357 11.98 23.85 14.67
CA ASN A 357 13.33 24.40 14.56
C ASN A 357 13.68 24.79 13.11
N TYR A 358 13.39 23.93 12.14
CA TYR A 358 13.61 24.26 10.72
C TYR A 358 12.65 25.34 10.21
N THR A 359 11.40 25.33 10.68
CA THR A 359 10.37 26.29 10.28
C THR A 359 10.74 27.71 10.75
N VAL A 360 11.13 27.87 12.02
CA VAL A 360 11.52 29.18 12.57
C VAL A 360 12.84 29.69 11.99
N LYS A 361 13.79 28.80 11.71
CA LYS A 361 15.04 29.15 11.03
C LYS A 361 14.80 29.63 9.60
N ALA A 362 13.81 29.06 8.90
CA ALA A 362 13.48 29.44 7.53
C ALA A 362 12.80 30.82 7.46
N ASN A 363 11.80 31.07 8.30
CA ASN A 363 11.14 32.38 8.37
C ASN A 363 10.43 32.61 9.72
N PRO A 364 11.09 33.24 10.71
CA PRO A 364 10.56 33.35 12.06
C PRO A 364 9.27 34.18 12.11
N LYS A 365 9.13 35.18 11.24
CA LYS A 365 7.95 36.06 11.20
C LYS A 365 6.69 35.28 10.82
N ASN A 366 6.76 34.49 9.76
CA ASN A 366 5.62 33.69 9.31
C ASN A 366 5.35 32.51 10.24
N THR A 367 6.36 31.95 10.91
CA THR A 367 6.16 30.96 11.98
C THR A 367 5.34 31.53 13.14
N ILE A 368 5.69 32.73 13.62
CA ILE A 368 4.94 33.41 14.68
C ILE A 368 3.53 33.79 14.22
N ALA A 369 3.33 34.14 12.95
CA ALA A 369 1.99 34.39 12.41
C ALA A 369 1.10 33.13 12.39
N ALA A 370 1.66 31.94 12.14
CA ALA A 370 0.92 30.67 12.23
C ALA A 370 0.58 30.36 13.68
N LEU A 371 1.53 30.57 14.60
CA LEU A 371 1.28 30.42 16.03
C LEU A 371 0.19 31.38 16.52
N ASP A 372 0.20 32.64 16.05
CA ASP A 372 -0.81 33.64 16.43
C ASP A 372 -2.21 33.23 15.99
N MET A 373 -2.31 32.61 14.81
CA MET A 373 -3.55 32.07 14.27
C MET A 373 -4.02 30.82 15.02
N LEU A 374 -3.10 29.89 15.34
CA LEU A 374 -3.40 28.72 16.16
C LEU A 374 -3.87 29.12 17.57
N ALA A 375 -3.37 30.23 18.08
CA ALA A 375 -3.81 30.84 19.34
C ALA A 375 -5.06 31.71 19.20
N ASP A 376 -5.74 31.75 18.04
CA ASP A 376 -7.04 32.39 17.89
C ASP A 376 -8.13 31.32 18.02
N THR A 377 -8.84 31.34 19.15
CA THR A 377 -9.96 30.45 19.44
C THR A 377 -11.04 30.46 18.35
N THR A 378 -11.23 31.60 17.69
CA THR A 378 -12.17 31.69 16.56
C THR A 378 -11.68 30.87 15.39
N PHE A 379 -10.39 30.98 15.05
CA PHE A 379 -9.76 30.17 14.03
C PHE A 379 -9.89 28.68 14.40
N PHE A 380 -9.47 28.32 15.62
CA PHE A 380 -9.49 26.94 16.13
C PHE A 380 -10.88 26.30 16.00
N ALA A 381 -11.94 27.02 16.39
CA ALA A 381 -13.33 26.58 16.23
C ALA A 381 -13.76 26.51 14.75
N THR A 382 -13.42 27.50 13.91
CA THR A 382 -13.79 27.50 12.49
C THR A 382 -13.09 26.41 11.67
N GLU A 383 -11.92 25.96 12.13
CA GLU A 383 -11.20 24.81 11.57
C GLU A 383 -11.76 23.46 12.03
N GLY A 384 -12.63 23.45 13.03
CA GLY A 384 -13.18 22.22 13.60
C GLY A 384 -12.17 21.44 14.42
N PHE A 385 -11.17 22.12 14.97
CA PHE A 385 -10.27 21.50 15.90
C PHE A 385 -10.96 21.32 17.26
N ASP A 386 -10.59 20.27 17.97
CA ASP A 386 -11.12 20.01 19.31
C ASP A 386 -10.64 21.09 20.27
N ILE A 387 -11.52 22.05 20.56
CA ILE A 387 -11.20 23.21 21.37
C ILE A 387 -10.70 22.87 22.77
N THR A 388 -11.01 21.67 23.28
CA THR A 388 -10.53 21.23 24.60
C THR A 388 -9.02 21.05 24.64
N VAL A 389 -8.38 20.91 23.48
CA VAL A 389 -6.92 20.78 23.37
C VAL A 389 -6.24 22.02 22.79
N GLU A 390 -6.95 23.13 22.55
CA GLU A 390 -6.38 24.37 22.00
C GLU A 390 -5.18 24.84 22.80
N ASP A 391 -5.37 24.98 24.12
CA ASP A 391 -4.35 25.54 25.00
C ASP A 391 -3.12 24.63 25.10
N GLU A 392 -3.33 23.33 25.26
CA GLU A 392 -2.26 22.34 25.28
C GLU A 392 -1.47 22.34 23.96
N THR A 393 -2.17 22.45 22.82
CA THR A 393 -1.57 22.55 21.49
C THR A 393 -0.64 23.76 21.42
N VAL A 394 -1.14 24.96 21.78
CA VAL A 394 -0.37 26.19 21.67
C VAL A 394 0.81 26.19 22.65
N VAL A 395 0.61 25.71 23.89
CA VAL A 395 1.70 25.53 24.86
C VAL A 395 2.78 24.62 24.29
N GLN A 396 2.41 23.49 23.69
CA GLN A 396 3.37 22.56 23.13
C GLN A 396 4.15 23.16 21.96
N VAL A 397 3.49 23.90 21.05
CA VAL A 397 4.15 24.59 19.92
C VAL A 397 5.10 25.69 20.42
N ILE A 398 4.71 26.45 21.45
CA ILE A 398 5.61 27.42 22.11
C ILE A 398 6.80 26.70 22.74
N GLY A 399 6.56 25.56 23.40
CA GLY A 399 7.59 24.70 23.96
C GLY A 399 8.62 24.31 22.91
N TRP A 400 8.19 23.77 21.78
CA TRP A 400 9.04 23.43 20.64
C TRP A 400 9.84 24.63 20.12
N LEU A 401 9.21 25.79 19.96
CA LEU A 401 9.90 27.01 19.51
C LEU A 401 10.97 27.46 20.51
N SER A 402 10.68 27.37 21.82
CA SER A 402 11.62 27.77 22.87
C SER A 402 12.89 26.91 22.94
N MET A 403 12.86 25.69 22.39
CA MET A 403 14.03 24.81 22.32
C MET A 403 15.04 25.24 21.25
N SER A 404 14.65 26.09 20.30
CA SER A 404 15.52 26.62 19.25
C SER A 404 16.01 28.03 19.59
N LYS A 405 17.30 28.33 19.32
CA LYS A 405 17.85 29.69 19.50
C LYS A 405 17.10 30.74 18.69
N ASP A 406 16.75 30.39 17.44
CA ASP A 406 16.01 31.28 16.55
C ASP A 406 14.55 31.42 17.00
N GLY A 407 13.98 30.34 17.58
CA GLY A 407 12.64 30.34 18.15
C GLY A 407 12.52 31.15 19.43
N GLU A 408 13.49 31.10 20.33
CA GLU A 408 13.55 31.96 21.52
C GLU A 408 13.61 33.45 21.12
N ALA A 409 14.40 33.78 20.10
CA ALA A 409 14.47 35.14 19.56
C ALA A 409 13.14 35.58 18.92
N ALA A 410 12.48 34.69 18.17
CA ALA A 410 11.18 34.93 17.57
C ALA A 410 10.08 35.13 18.65
N LEU A 411 10.06 34.30 19.68
CA LEU A 411 9.11 34.41 20.80
C LEU A 411 9.28 35.72 21.59
N LYS A 412 10.51 36.21 21.77
CA LYS A 412 10.74 37.55 22.38
C LYS A 412 10.08 38.69 21.60
N SER A 413 9.91 38.53 20.29
CA SER A 413 9.21 39.51 19.45
C SER A 413 7.68 39.34 19.46
N TYR A 414 7.17 38.24 20.01
CA TYR A 414 5.75 37.94 20.08
C TYR A 414 5.07 38.72 21.21
N ALA A 415 4.56 39.90 20.88
CA ALA A 415 4.04 40.88 21.84
C ALA A 415 2.90 40.38 22.74
N LYS A 416 2.15 39.34 22.32
CA LYS A 416 1.02 38.79 23.10
C LYS A 416 1.47 37.97 24.32
N ILE A 417 2.72 37.48 24.34
CA ILE A 417 3.26 36.66 25.42
C ILE A 417 4.60 37.26 25.86
N GLN A 418 4.55 38.21 26.79
CA GLN A 418 5.74 38.70 27.47
C GLN A 418 5.82 38.00 28.84
N PRO A 419 6.87 37.18 29.11
CA PRO A 419 7.07 36.61 30.43
C PRO A 419 7.24 37.70 31.49
N GLN A 420 6.63 37.51 32.66
CA GLN A 420 6.73 38.43 33.79
C GLN A 420 7.43 37.72 34.95
N GLY A 421 8.28 38.44 35.69
CA GLY A 421 8.76 37.95 36.99
C GLY A 421 9.57 36.65 36.98
N GLY A 422 10.34 36.36 35.92
CA GLY A 422 11.18 35.16 35.83
C GLY A 422 10.47 33.92 35.29
N GLU A 423 9.21 34.04 34.90
CA GLU A 423 8.48 32.99 34.19
C GLU A 423 9.12 32.65 32.84
N ASN A 424 8.98 31.41 32.39
CA ASN A 424 9.27 31.04 31.00
C ASN A 424 8.09 31.38 30.06
N PHE A 425 8.28 31.26 28.75
CA PHE A 425 7.23 31.61 27.78
C PHE A 425 5.98 30.73 27.87
N ALA A 426 6.11 29.46 28.25
CA ALA A 426 4.96 28.57 28.42
C ALA A 426 4.11 28.97 29.63
N GLU A 427 4.75 29.32 30.75
CA GLU A 427 4.09 29.86 31.94
C GLU A 427 3.38 31.19 31.65
N ALA A 428 4.03 32.06 30.89
CA ALA A 428 3.47 33.33 30.45
C ALA A 428 2.22 33.14 29.56
N TYR A 429 2.20 32.08 28.74
CA TYR A 429 1.05 31.72 27.92
C TYR A 429 -0.08 31.12 28.77
N ASN A 430 0.22 30.18 29.67
CA ASN A 430 -0.78 29.58 30.57
C ASN A 430 -1.54 30.64 31.37
N ARG A 431 -0.89 31.74 31.75
CA ARG A 431 -1.58 32.88 32.36
C ARG A 431 -2.58 33.56 31.42
N VAL A 432 -2.22 33.76 30.15
CA VAL A 432 -3.11 34.34 29.13
C VAL A 432 -4.27 33.39 28.82
N VAL A 433 -4.02 32.09 28.82
CA VAL A 433 -5.02 31.02 28.70
C VAL A 433 -6.05 31.08 29.81
N LEU A 434 -5.63 31.10 31.08
CA LEU A 434 -6.57 31.19 32.21
C LEU A 434 -7.47 32.43 32.14
N GLN A 435 -6.97 33.53 31.56
CA GLN A 435 -7.77 34.74 31.30
C GLN A 435 -8.76 34.57 30.13
N ARG A 436 -8.43 33.73 29.14
CA ARG A 436 -9.30 33.40 28.00
C ARG A 436 -10.36 32.36 28.37
N GLU A 437 -10.03 31.32 29.12
CA GLU A 437 -11.01 30.34 29.62
C GLU A 437 -12.14 31.00 30.41
N ALA A 438 -11.81 32.02 31.21
CA ALA A 438 -12.81 32.82 31.93
C ALA A 438 -13.73 33.63 30.99
N LYS A 439 -13.25 34.01 29.80
CA LYS A 439 -14.03 34.67 28.75
C LYS A 439 -14.82 33.67 27.92
N TYR A 440 -14.28 32.46 27.72
CA TYR A 440 -14.88 31.40 26.92
C TYR A 440 -16.04 30.72 27.65
N THR A 441 -15.88 30.43 28.95
CA THR A 441 -16.97 29.97 29.82
C THR A 441 -18.17 30.93 29.81
N LYS A 442 -17.91 32.22 29.52
CA LYS A 442 -18.93 33.27 29.38
C LYS A 442 -19.57 33.34 27.99
N LEU A 443 -18.93 32.76 26.97
CA LEU A 443 -19.43 32.68 25.58
C LEU A 443 -20.13 31.35 25.29
N THR A 444 -19.65 30.23 25.83
CA THR A 444 -20.23 28.89 25.64
C THR A 444 -21.26 28.52 26.71
N GLY A 445 -21.24 29.17 27.88
CA GLY A 445 -22.22 28.96 28.95
C GLY A 445 -23.66 29.38 28.61
N ASP A 446 -23.88 30.00 27.44
CA ASP A 446 -25.17 30.56 27.04
C ASP A 446 -25.89 29.76 25.94
N ALA A 447 -25.58 28.47 25.78
CA ALA A 447 -26.48 27.56 25.02
C ALA A 447 -27.90 27.51 25.65
N GLY A 448 -28.01 27.78 26.96
CA GLY A 448 -29.29 28.06 27.62
C GLY A 448 -29.92 29.41 27.26
N GLY A 449 -29.14 30.32 26.67
CA GLY A 449 -29.52 31.67 26.27
C GLY A 449 -30.50 31.71 25.11
N HIS A 450 -30.54 30.71 24.21
CA HIS A 450 -31.55 30.70 23.14
C HIS A 450 -32.98 30.79 23.69
N TYR A 451 -33.21 30.19 24.87
CA TYR A 451 -34.53 30.10 25.50
C TYR A 451 -34.73 31.15 26.60
N HIS A 452 -34.75 32.43 26.22
CA HIS A 452 -34.95 33.55 27.17
C HIS A 452 -36.34 33.58 27.85
N SER A 453 -37.32 32.90 27.26
CA SER A 453 -38.72 32.90 27.67
C SER A 453 -39.03 31.65 28.53
N GLN A 454 -39.82 31.80 29.60
CA GLN A 454 -40.19 30.66 30.45
C GLN A 454 -41.05 29.65 29.68
N ALA A 455 -41.93 30.13 28.80
CA ALA A 455 -42.68 29.28 27.90
C ALA A 455 -41.78 28.58 26.87
N ALA A 456 -40.74 29.23 26.35
CA ALA A 456 -39.77 28.61 25.43
C ALA A 456 -38.99 27.49 26.12
N GLN A 457 -38.54 27.70 27.36
CA GLN A 457 -37.90 26.65 28.17
C GLN A 457 -38.86 25.48 28.41
N SER A 458 -40.12 25.75 28.74
CA SER A 458 -41.12 24.71 28.95
C SER A 458 -41.45 23.94 27.65
N LEU A 459 -41.50 24.63 26.50
CA LEU A 459 -41.67 24.01 25.19
C LEU A 459 -40.49 23.09 24.87
N ARG A 460 -39.25 23.52 25.11
CA ARG A 460 -38.06 22.68 24.97
C ARG A 460 -38.13 21.46 25.90
N ASP A 461 -38.47 21.66 27.16
CA ASP A 461 -38.51 20.58 28.14
C ASP A 461 -39.54 19.50 27.76
N ILE A 462 -40.71 19.93 27.27
CA ILE A 462 -41.80 19.02 26.90
C ILE A 462 -41.60 18.39 25.51
N LEU A 463 -41.19 19.18 24.51
CA LEU A 463 -41.11 18.72 23.12
C LEU A 463 -39.77 18.08 22.78
N LEU A 464 -38.68 18.55 23.39
CA LEU A 464 -37.32 18.07 23.14
C LEU A 464 -36.72 17.25 24.31
N GLY A 465 -37.47 17.07 25.40
CA GLY A 465 -36.99 16.33 26.57
C GLY A 465 -35.94 17.08 27.41
N GLY A 466 -35.90 18.42 27.31
CA GLY A 466 -35.03 19.28 28.13
C GLY A 466 -33.70 19.66 27.50
N SER A 467 -33.36 19.06 26.36
CA SER A 467 -32.19 19.42 25.57
C SER A 467 -32.56 20.44 24.49
N SER A 468 -31.65 21.36 24.18
CA SER A 468 -31.74 22.18 22.97
C SER A 468 -31.62 21.26 21.74
N ALA A 469 -32.29 21.57 20.64
CA ALA A 469 -32.10 20.81 19.41
C ALA A 469 -30.65 20.94 18.96
N ALA A 470 -30.08 22.15 19.00
CA ALA A 470 -28.67 22.39 18.68
C ALA A 470 -27.69 21.89 19.75
N SER A 471 -28.13 21.29 20.87
CA SER A 471 -27.19 20.82 21.91
C SER A 471 -26.31 19.66 21.44
N SER A 472 -26.71 18.96 20.37
CA SER A 472 -25.92 17.93 19.71
C SER A 472 -24.81 18.49 18.81
N SER A 473 -24.88 19.76 18.39
CA SER A 473 -23.75 20.47 17.75
C SER A 473 -22.52 20.62 18.66
N GLY A 474 -22.67 20.37 19.96
CA GLY A 474 -21.58 20.31 20.93
C GLY A 474 -20.78 19.02 20.91
N ASP A 475 -21.14 18.02 20.09
CA ASP A 475 -20.30 16.84 19.88
C ASP A 475 -19.02 17.25 19.13
N PRO A 476 -17.84 17.17 19.78
CA PRO A 476 -16.58 17.57 19.15
C PRO A 476 -16.28 16.78 17.88
N ASP A 477 -16.75 15.53 17.76
CA ASP A 477 -16.57 14.74 16.54
C ASP A 477 -17.43 15.29 15.40
N ALA A 478 -18.67 15.73 15.69
CA ALA A 478 -19.55 16.34 14.70
C ALA A 478 -19.01 17.69 14.24
N LEU A 479 -18.57 18.54 15.17
CA LEU A 479 -17.96 19.83 14.88
C LEU A 479 -16.66 19.69 14.07
N GLN A 480 -15.88 18.65 14.37
CA GLN A 480 -14.67 18.31 13.60
C GLN A 480 -15.01 17.81 12.20
N ALA A 481 -16.08 17.02 12.06
CA ALA A 481 -16.53 16.51 10.76
C ALA A 481 -17.12 17.62 9.87
N SER A 482 -17.84 18.59 10.44
CA SER A 482 -18.42 19.75 9.74
C SER A 482 -17.36 20.78 9.39
N SER A 483 -16.71 21.35 10.40
CA SER A 483 -15.82 22.50 10.22
C SER A 483 -14.46 22.11 9.65
N GLY A 484 -14.03 20.84 9.82
CA GLY A 484 -12.82 20.29 9.21
C GLY A 484 -12.88 20.13 7.68
N ALA A 485 -14.00 20.50 7.04
CA ALA A 485 -14.18 20.44 5.59
C ALA A 485 -13.75 21.69 4.80
N GLN A 486 -12.90 22.54 5.38
CA GLN A 486 -12.31 23.65 4.63
C GLN A 486 -11.52 23.13 3.41
N PRO A 487 -11.93 23.48 2.17
CA PRO A 487 -11.23 23.04 0.98
C PRO A 487 -9.80 23.60 0.97
N ALA A 488 -8.83 22.77 0.62
CA ALA A 488 -7.45 23.22 0.48
C ALA A 488 -7.36 24.26 -0.66
N LYS A 489 -6.70 25.40 -0.41
CA LYS A 489 -6.48 26.41 -1.46
C LYS A 489 -5.63 25.80 -2.59
N PRO A 490 -5.75 26.26 -3.85
CA PRO A 490 -5.02 25.67 -4.99
C PRO A 490 -3.50 25.58 -4.81
N ALA A 491 -2.89 26.51 -4.07
CA ALA A 491 -1.47 26.46 -3.73
C ALA A 491 -1.13 25.25 -2.84
N THR A 492 -1.96 24.94 -1.85
CA THR A 492 -1.83 23.77 -0.97
C THR A 492 -1.98 22.46 -1.74
N LEU A 493 -2.96 22.38 -2.65
CA LEU A 493 -3.15 21.20 -3.50
C LEU A 493 -1.97 20.95 -4.45
N ARG A 494 -1.45 22.02 -5.07
CA ARG A 494 -0.25 21.91 -5.93
C ARG A 494 0.95 21.45 -5.13
N PHE A 495 1.15 21.98 -3.93
CA PHE A 495 2.22 21.54 -3.04
C PHE A 495 2.07 20.07 -2.63
N ALA A 496 0.86 19.61 -2.32
CA ALA A 496 0.58 18.22 -2.02
C ALA A 496 0.90 17.30 -3.22
N GLU A 497 0.54 17.73 -4.44
CA GLU A 497 0.86 17.00 -5.68
C GLU A 497 2.37 16.95 -5.95
N GLU A 498 3.08 18.07 -5.81
CA GLU A 498 4.54 18.12 -5.92
C GLU A 498 5.22 17.17 -4.93
N LEU A 499 4.75 17.16 -3.68
CA LEU A 499 5.26 16.26 -2.64
C LEU A 499 4.94 14.80 -2.94
N ALA A 500 3.71 14.49 -3.35
CA ALA A 500 3.31 13.13 -3.75
C ALA A 500 4.13 12.61 -4.95
N ASN A 501 4.52 13.49 -5.87
CA ASN A 501 5.40 13.14 -6.99
C ASN A 501 6.85 12.90 -6.51
N ASN A 502 7.37 13.70 -5.57
CA ASN A 502 8.68 13.46 -4.95
C ASN A 502 8.72 12.12 -4.19
N VAL A 503 7.64 11.82 -3.46
CA VAL A 503 7.44 10.53 -2.77
C VAL A 503 7.48 9.40 -3.79
N SER A 504 6.69 9.50 -4.86
CA SER A 504 6.62 8.48 -5.91
C SER A 504 8.00 8.20 -6.53
N SER A 505 8.80 9.25 -6.76
CA SER A 505 10.19 9.09 -7.24
C SER A 505 11.06 8.37 -6.21
N SER A 506 11.03 8.79 -4.95
CA SER A 506 11.88 8.19 -3.90
C SER A 506 11.53 6.72 -3.67
N VAL A 507 10.23 6.39 -3.65
CA VAL A 507 9.74 5.01 -3.53
C VAL A 507 10.20 4.17 -4.71
N LYS A 508 10.15 4.71 -5.92
CA LYS A 508 10.68 4.04 -7.11
C LYS A 508 12.16 3.74 -6.93
N ASP A 509 12.97 4.73 -6.58
CA ASP A 509 14.42 4.58 -6.42
C ASP A 509 14.77 3.51 -5.36
N PHE A 510 14.13 3.56 -4.18
CA PHE A 510 14.32 2.57 -3.13
C PHE A 510 13.85 1.16 -3.54
N ASN A 511 12.74 1.04 -4.27
CA ASN A 511 12.31 -0.25 -4.83
C ASN A 511 13.30 -0.76 -5.89
N GLU A 512 13.93 0.13 -6.64
CA GLU A 512 14.99 -0.24 -7.59
C GLU A 512 16.25 -0.74 -6.89
N GLN A 513 16.71 -0.03 -5.85
CA GLN A 513 17.85 -0.45 -5.01
C GLN A 513 17.59 -1.80 -4.34
N THR A 514 16.47 -1.96 -3.65
CA THR A 514 16.13 -3.23 -2.94
C THR A 514 16.07 -4.40 -3.91
N TYR A 515 15.53 -4.19 -5.11
CA TYR A 515 15.47 -5.21 -6.16
C TYR A 515 16.86 -5.52 -6.73
N ALA A 516 17.68 -4.50 -7.00
CA ALA A 516 19.03 -4.68 -7.51
C ALA A 516 19.90 -5.46 -6.52
N TYR A 517 19.77 -5.16 -5.23
CA TYR A 517 20.50 -5.81 -4.16
C TYR A 517 20.06 -7.25 -3.92
N SER A 518 18.75 -7.49 -3.72
CA SER A 518 18.25 -8.81 -3.28
C SER A 518 17.80 -9.74 -4.41
N GLY A 519 17.54 -9.21 -5.60
CA GLY A 519 16.85 -9.94 -6.66
C GLY A 519 15.43 -10.37 -6.28
N THR A 520 14.82 -9.81 -5.23
CA THR A 520 13.42 -10.07 -4.87
C THR A 520 12.57 -8.82 -5.06
N SER A 521 11.26 -8.99 -5.16
CA SER A 521 10.27 -7.92 -5.28
C SER A 521 9.31 -7.86 -4.09
N SER A 522 9.23 -8.92 -3.28
CA SER A 522 8.39 -9.02 -2.08
C SER A 522 9.18 -8.99 -0.80
N ASN A 523 8.53 -8.50 0.25
CA ASN A 523 8.92 -8.75 1.63
C ASN A 523 8.01 -9.89 2.15
N PRO A 524 8.53 -10.98 2.72
CA PRO A 524 7.72 -12.04 3.31
C PRO A 524 6.70 -11.56 4.37
N LEU A 525 6.95 -10.40 4.98
CA LEU A 525 6.11 -9.80 6.02
C LEU A 525 4.94 -8.97 5.47
N ASP A 526 4.96 -8.60 4.18
CA ASP A 526 3.98 -7.71 3.58
C ASP A 526 3.15 -8.43 2.52
N SER A 527 2.13 -9.18 2.95
CA SER A 527 1.19 -9.76 2.00
C SER A 527 0.25 -8.68 1.47
N THR A 528 0.12 -8.60 0.14
CA THR A 528 -0.94 -7.82 -0.54
C THR A 528 -2.31 -8.16 0.02
N CYS A 529 -2.51 -9.42 0.42
CA CYS A 529 -3.69 -9.91 1.11
C CYS A 529 -4.02 -9.14 2.40
N ASN A 530 -3.03 -8.86 3.26
CA ASN A 530 -3.28 -8.15 4.52
C ASN A 530 -3.79 -6.72 4.28
N SER A 531 -3.22 -6.01 3.31
CA SER A 531 -3.68 -4.66 2.96
C SER A 531 -5.07 -4.67 2.33
N ILE A 532 -5.36 -5.63 1.44
CA ILE A 532 -6.71 -5.82 0.89
C ILE A 532 -7.71 -6.13 2.01
N ASN A 533 -7.36 -6.99 2.96
CA ASN A 533 -8.22 -7.32 4.10
C ASN A 533 -8.45 -6.11 5.02
N GLY A 534 -7.44 -5.26 5.20
CA GLY A 534 -7.57 -3.98 5.91
C GLY A 534 -8.59 -3.08 5.23
N MET A 535 -8.45 -2.88 3.92
CA MET A 535 -9.39 -2.12 3.09
C MET A 535 -10.81 -2.67 3.16
N ILE A 536 -11.00 -4.00 3.03
CA ILE A 536 -12.31 -4.65 3.12
C ILE A 536 -12.94 -4.40 4.48
N LYS A 537 -12.23 -4.66 5.58
CA LYS A 537 -12.76 -4.50 6.95
C LYS A 537 -13.17 -3.07 7.24
N LYS A 538 -12.36 -2.08 6.82
CA LYS A 538 -12.69 -0.66 7.04
C LYS A 538 -13.89 -0.22 6.20
N THR A 539 -13.96 -0.65 4.94
CA THR A 539 -15.12 -0.39 4.08
C THR A 539 -16.39 -1.05 4.63
N GLN A 540 -16.30 -2.29 5.10
CA GLN A 540 -17.42 -3.02 5.70
C GLN A 540 -17.91 -2.35 6.99
N SER A 541 -17.00 -1.88 7.84
CA SER A 541 -17.35 -1.15 9.06
C SER A 541 -18.20 0.09 8.72
N PHE A 542 -17.80 0.83 7.70
CA PHE A 542 -18.54 1.99 7.19
C PHE A 542 -19.90 1.60 6.59
N LEU A 543 -19.94 0.59 5.70
CA LEU A 543 -21.17 0.14 5.05
C LEU A 543 -22.20 -0.39 6.07
N THR A 544 -21.73 -1.09 7.10
CA THR A 544 -22.59 -1.63 8.16
C THR A 544 -23.28 -0.51 8.94
N LEU A 545 -22.56 0.58 9.26
CA LEU A 545 -23.12 1.75 9.93
C LEU A 545 -24.18 2.43 9.06
N MET A 546 -23.94 2.52 7.75
CA MET A 546 -24.85 3.22 6.83
C MET A 546 -26.02 2.36 6.35
N ASN A 547 -25.96 1.03 6.44
CA ASN A 547 -26.96 0.12 5.88
C ASN A 547 -28.39 0.42 6.34
N ASN A 548 -28.56 0.82 7.61
CA ASN A 548 -29.88 1.13 8.18
C ASN A 548 -30.51 2.39 7.56
N ILE A 549 -29.69 3.30 7.02
CA ILE A 549 -30.12 4.61 6.52
C ILE A 549 -30.09 4.65 4.98
N ALA A 550 -29.06 4.09 4.36
CA ALA A 550 -28.84 4.11 2.92
C ALA A 550 -29.67 3.08 2.15
N GLY A 551 -30.13 2.01 2.81
CA GLY A 551 -30.97 1.01 2.16
C GLY A 551 -32.29 1.60 1.64
N PRO A 552 -32.98 0.93 0.69
CA PRO A 552 -34.21 1.43 0.06
C PRO A 552 -35.28 1.88 1.08
N GLY A 553 -35.44 1.12 2.15
CA GLY A 553 -36.39 1.44 3.23
C GLY A 553 -35.94 2.59 4.15
N GLY A 554 -34.63 2.81 4.29
CA GLY A 554 -34.08 3.86 5.17
C GLY A 554 -34.29 5.26 4.60
N GLN A 555 -34.08 5.45 3.29
CA GLN A 555 -34.31 6.73 2.63
C GLN A 555 -35.79 7.13 2.65
N ASP A 556 -36.68 6.18 2.37
CA ASP A 556 -38.14 6.40 2.43
C ASP A 556 -38.61 6.68 3.86
N PHE A 557 -38.04 5.98 4.85
CA PHE A 557 -38.30 6.24 6.26
C PHE A 557 -37.90 7.66 6.66
N LEU A 558 -36.68 8.11 6.34
CA LEU A 558 -36.24 9.48 6.63
C LEU A 558 -37.14 10.53 5.97
N LYS A 559 -37.53 10.30 4.71
CA LYS A 559 -38.44 11.19 3.98
C LYS A 559 -39.83 11.23 4.63
N GLN A 560 -40.38 10.08 5.00
CA GLN A 560 -41.69 10.00 5.64
C GLN A 560 -41.70 10.69 7.01
N GLN A 561 -40.66 10.46 7.81
CA GLN A 561 -40.52 11.09 9.12
C GLN A 561 -40.35 12.61 9.01
N SER A 562 -39.57 13.09 8.04
CA SER A 562 -39.44 14.50 7.72
C SER A 562 -40.79 15.15 7.33
N MET A 563 -41.59 14.48 6.48
CA MET A 563 -42.94 14.96 6.14
C MET A 563 -43.89 14.97 7.36
N GLN A 564 -43.81 13.95 8.23
CA GLN A 564 -44.60 13.91 9.46
C GLN A 564 -44.20 15.01 10.46
N PHE A 565 -42.91 15.30 10.57
CA PHE A 565 -42.41 16.43 11.34
C PHE A 565 -43.01 17.74 10.82
N LEU A 566 -42.94 18.00 9.51
CA LEU A 566 -43.48 19.24 8.94
C LEU A 566 -45.00 19.36 9.08
N SER A 567 -45.74 18.26 8.93
CA SER A 567 -47.21 18.29 9.00
C SER A 567 -47.75 18.47 10.42
N ASN A 568 -47.05 17.93 11.43
CA ASN A 568 -47.61 17.80 12.78
C ASN A 568 -46.96 18.74 13.81
N THR A 569 -45.73 19.22 13.59
CA THR A 569 -45.00 20.04 14.57
C THR A 569 -45.75 21.30 14.99
N ALA A 570 -46.38 22.00 14.06
CA ALA A 570 -47.16 23.19 14.40
C ALA A 570 -48.32 22.86 15.36
N GLN A 571 -48.97 21.71 15.17
CA GLN A 571 -50.06 21.27 16.03
C GLN A 571 -49.56 20.85 17.42
N ASP A 572 -48.45 20.11 17.49
CA ASP A 572 -47.84 19.72 18.76
C ASP A 572 -47.41 20.94 19.59
N ILE A 573 -46.81 21.95 18.95
CA ILE A 573 -46.44 23.22 19.59
C ILE A 573 -47.67 23.95 20.14
N VAL A 574 -48.75 24.01 19.37
CA VAL A 574 -49.99 24.67 19.79
C VAL A 574 -50.61 23.94 20.98
N LEU A 575 -50.66 22.60 20.96
CA LEU A 575 -51.18 21.79 22.07
C LEU A 575 -50.41 22.05 23.37
N VAL A 576 -49.08 22.03 23.32
CA VAL A 576 -48.25 22.32 24.51
C VAL A 576 -48.42 23.78 24.94
N SER A 577 -48.50 24.71 23.99
CA SER A 577 -48.67 26.13 24.29
C SER A 577 -50.02 26.45 24.92
N ASP A 578 -51.11 25.81 24.48
CA ASP A 578 -52.43 25.95 25.09
C ASP A 578 -52.40 25.51 26.55
N GLU A 579 -51.68 24.44 26.84
CA GLU A 579 -51.48 23.96 28.21
C GLU A 579 -50.65 24.95 29.03
N LEU A 580 -49.59 25.53 28.47
CA LEU A 580 -48.82 26.59 29.12
C LEU A 580 -49.66 27.86 29.38
N VAL A 581 -50.58 28.20 28.48
CA VAL A 581 -51.53 29.31 28.65
C VAL A 581 -52.51 29.00 29.78
N ASN A 582 -53.09 27.79 29.80
CA ASN A 582 -53.97 27.34 30.89
C ASN A 582 -53.24 27.43 32.24
N LYS A 583 -52.00 26.95 32.27
CA LYS A 583 -51.11 27.00 33.42
C LYS A 583 -50.89 28.44 33.90
N GLY A 584 -50.52 29.33 33.00
CA GLY A 584 -50.30 30.74 33.30
C GLY A 584 -51.55 31.45 33.82
N ILE A 585 -52.73 31.15 33.25
CA ILE A 585 -54.02 31.68 33.72
C ILE A 585 -54.28 31.27 35.17
N GLN A 586 -54.06 29.98 35.50
CA GLN A 586 -54.22 29.47 36.86
C GLN A 586 -53.25 30.15 37.83
N THR A 587 -51.98 30.34 37.45
CA THR A 587 -51.00 31.05 38.26
C THR A 587 -51.44 32.49 38.54
N VAL A 588 -51.89 33.23 37.53
CA VAL A 588 -52.37 34.61 37.70
C VAL A 588 -53.61 34.67 38.60
N LYS A 589 -54.56 33.75 38.45
CA LYS A 589 -55.74 33.64 39.31
C LYS A 589 -55.38 33.35 40.77
N CYS A 590 -54.43 32.44 40.98
CA CYS A 590 -53.92 32.12 42.31
C CYS A 590 -53.25 33.34 42.95
N SER A 591 -52.40 34.06 42.20
CA SER A 591 -51.79 35.31 42.69
C SER A 591 -52.80 36.43 42.96
N ALA A 592 -53.96 36.41 42.32
CA ALA A 592 -55.06 37.34 42.56
C ALA A 592 -55.95 36.96 43.76
N GLY A 593 -55.63 35.89 44.50
CA GLY A 593 -56.35 35.48 45.71
C GLY A 593 -57.54 34.53 45.47
N GLN A 594 -57.69 33.96 44.28
CA GLN A 594 -58.67 32.89 44.05
C GLN A 594 -58.11 31.57 44.59
N THR A 595 -58.51 31.20 45.81
CA THR A 595 -58.02 30.02 46.54
C THR A 595 -58.22 28.70 45.80
N ASP A 596 -59.29 28.59 45.00
CA ASP A 596 -59.61 27.37 44.24
C ASP A 596 -58.59 27.07 43.13
N ALA A 597 -57.89 28.10 42.64
CA ALA A 597 -56.88 27.98 41.60
C ALA A 597 -55.50 27.55 42.13
N CYS A 598 -55.25 27.65 43.45
CA CYS A 598 -53.93 27.39 44.04
C CYS A 598 -53.69 25.92 44.43
N ASN A 599 -54.74 25.08 44.48
CA ASN A 599 -54.67 23.69 44.97
C ASN A 599 -54.41 22.63 43.88
N VAL A 600 -54.17 23.03 42.63
CA VAL A 600 -53.87 22.08 41.55
C VAL A 600 -52.41 21.65 41.70
N GLY A 601 -52.18 20.40 42.12
CA GLY A 601 -50.84 19.84 42.24
C GLY A 601 -50.09 19.94 40.90
N TRP A 602 -48.97 20.67 40.90
CA TRP A 602 -48.18 21.02 39.71
C TRP A 602 -47.36 19.86 39.13
N GLN A 603 -47.87 18.63 39.15
CA GLN A 603 -47.24 17.53 38.43
C GLN A 603 -47.80 17.52 37.00
N VAL A 604 -46.95 17.96 36.07
CA VAL A 604 -47.18 17.87 34.63
C VAL A 604 -47.02 16.41 34.20
N ASP A 605 -47.92 15.55 34.67
CA ASP A 605 -47.99 14.14 34.31
C ASP A 605 -49.22 13.89 33.42
N PHE A 606 -49.55 14.89 32.60
CA PHE A 606 -50.58 14.72 31.58
C PHE A 606 -49.96 13.97 30.40
N PRO A 607 -50.47 12.78 30.04
CA PRO A 607 -50.08 12.10 28.82
C PRO A 607 -50.64 12.88 27.63
N MET A 608 -49.98 13.99 27.27
CA MET A 608 -50.24 14.68 26.02
C MET A 608 -49.92 13.72 24.89
N LYS A 609 -50.93 13.40 24.09
CA LYS A 609 -50.75 12.62 22.86
C LYS A 609 -50.15 13.53 21.79
N LEU A 610 -48.85 13.79 21.92
CA LEU A 610 -48.08 14.43 20.86
C LEU A 610 -48.03 13.49 19.66
N SER A 611 -48.02 14.06 18.46
CA SER A 611 -47.99 13.29 17.21
C SER A 611 -46.69 12.48 17.03
N GLY A 612 -45.65 12.81 17.81
CA GLY A 612 -44.29 12.32 17.63
C GLY A 612 -43.48 13.10 16.59
N GLY A 613 -44.05 14.18 16.00
CA GLY A 613 -43.36 15.00 15.01
C GLY A 613 -42.01 15.50 15.51
N MET A 614 -41.95 16.08 16.71
CA MET A 614 -40.70 16.56 17.32
C MET A 614 -39.72 15.43 17.69
N THR A 615 -40.21 14.19 17.85
CA THR A 615 -39.38 13.02 18.11
C THR A 615 -38.48 12.68 16.91
N PHE A 616 -38.85 13.09 15.69
CA PHE A 616 -37.96 13.00 14.53
C PHE A 616 -36.67 13.80 14.72
N ILE A 617 -36.78 15.05 15.19
CA ILE A 617 -35.61 15.91 15.43
C ILE A 617 -34.78 15.34 16.59
N THR A 618 -35.40 15.04 17.73
CA THR A 618 -34.62 14.62 18.90
C THR A 618 -34.03 13.22 18.81
N SER A 619 -34.65 12.29 18.09
CA SER A 619 -34.13 10.93 17.92
C SER A 619 -33.35 10.79 16.61
N ASN A 620 -33.98 11.04 15.45
CA ASN A 620 -33.34 10.69 14.19
C ASN A 620 -32.23 11.66 13.77
N MET A 621 -32.37 12.98 14.01
CA MET A 621 -31.26 13.91 13.70
C MET A 621 -30.09 13.69 14.64
N LYS A 622 -30.37 13.47 15.93
CA LYS A 622 -29.33 13.11 16.91
C LYS A 622 -28.64 11.78 16.57
N ASP A 623 -29.37 10.77 16.13
CA ASP A 623 -28.80 9.50 15.67
C ASP A 623 -27.94 9.72 14.41
N LEU A 624 -28.40 10.55 13.46
CA LEU A 624 -27.60 10.92 12.29
C LEU A 624 -26.34 11.70 12.68
N GLN A 625 -26.43 12.69 13.57
CA GLN A 625 -25.25 13.43 14.06
C GLN A 625 -24.28 12.56 14.85
N GLY A 626 -24.75 11.53 15.56
CA GLY A 626 -23.85 10.57 16.19
C GLY A 626 -23.18 9.63 15.19
N ILE A 627 -23.90 9.23 14.13
CA ILE A 627 -23.42 8.23 13.17
C ILE A 627 -22.56 8.86 12.06
N LEU A 628 -22.97 10.01 11.50
CA LEU A 628 -22.35 10.63 10.32
C LEU A 628 -20.88 11.01 10.52
N PRO A 629 -20.45 11.62 11.63
CA PRO A 629 -19.04 11.90 11.88
C PRO A 629 -18.20 10.64 11.95
N GLN A 630 -18.70 9.61 12.63
CA GLN A 630 -18.05 8.30 12.70
C GLN A 630 -17.98 7.62 11.33
N VAL A 631 -19.00 7.78 10.50
CA VAL A 631 -19.04 7.31 9.10
C VAL A 631 -18.02 8.06 8.25
N VAL A 632 -17.93 9.39 8.36
CA VAL A 632 -16.93 10.22 7.69
C VAL A 632 -15.51 9.80 8.09
N LYS A 633 -15.27 9.59 9.39
CA LYS A 633 -14.00 9.10 9.93
C LYS A 633 -13.64 7.72 9.37
N ASN A 634 -14.57 6.78 9.38
CA ASN A 634 -14.35 5.44 8.81
C ASN A 634 -14.11 5.48 7.30
N LEU A 635 -14.78 6.38 6.58
CA LEU A 635 -14.59 6.56 5.14
C LEU A 635 -13.21 7.16 4.82
N LYS A 636 -12.74 8.14 5.61
CA LYS A 636 -11.36 8.66 5.52
C LYS A 636 -10.33 7.55 5.77
N LEU A 637 -10.55 6.72 6.79
CA LEU A 637 -9.68 5.55 7.06
C LEU A 637 -9.73 4.53 5.92
N ALA A 638 -10.92 4.22 5.38
CA ALA A 638 -11.06 3.31 4.24
C ALA A 638 -10.33 3.85 3.00
N LYS A 639 -10.47 5.15 2.71
CA LYS A 639 -9.74 5.84 1.63
C LYS A 639 -8.22 5.73 1.80
N LYS A 640 -7.70 5.89 3.03
CA LYS A 640 -6.28 5.71 3.34
C LYS A 640 -5.81 4.27 3.04
N GLU A 641 -6.59 3.27 3.45
CA GLU A 641 -6.30 1.86 3.14
C GLU A 641 -6.38 1.55 1.65
N VAL A 642 -7.36 2.11 0.91
CA VAL A 642 -7.45 2.00 -0.55
C VAL A 642 -6.19 2.56 -1.22
N GLY A 643 -5.76 3.75 -0.82
CA GLY A 643 -4.53 4.37 -1.34
C GLY A 643 -3.27 3.55 -1.04
N ALA A 644 -3.21 2.92 0.14
CA ALA A 644 -2.12 2.01 0.51
C ALA A 644 -2.13 0.73 -0.35
N VAL A 645 -3.29 0.10 -0.54
CA VAL A 645 -3.46 -1.07 -1.41
C VAL A 645 -3.07 -0.73 -2.85
N SER A 646 -3.58 0.38 -3.37
CA SER A 646 -3.27 0.86 -4.72
C SER A 646 -1.78 1.06 -4.92
N GLY A 647 -1.11 1.66 -3.94
CA GLY A 647 0.34 1.84 -3.94
C GLY A 647 1.12 0.52 -3.97
N ILE A 648 0.69 -0.49 -3.20
CA ILE A 648 1.31 -1.83 -3.21
C ILE A 648 1.13 -2.50 -4.57
N ILE A 649 -0.09 -2.48 -5.10
CA ILE A 649 -0.41 -3.07 -6.42
C ILE A 649 0.37 -2.36 -7.53
N SER A 650 0.55 -1.05 -7.44
CA SER A 650 1.37 -0.26 -8.37
C SER A 650 2.84 -0.70 -8.35
N SER A 651 3.41 -0.91 -7.16
CA SER A 651 4.77 -1.43 -7.03
C SER A 651 4.92 -2.82 -7.65
N ILE A 652 3.98 -3.73 -7.36
CA ILE A 652 3.94 -5.07 -7.97
C ILE A 652 3.81 -4.96 -9.48
N SER A 653 2.94 -4.07 -9.97
CA SER A 653 2.73 -3.81 -11.39
C SER A 653 4.02 -3.38 -12.08
N GLN A 654 4.79 -2.46 -11.48
CA GLN A 654 6.06 -2.00 -12.06
C GLN A 654 7.07 -3.16 -12.16
N ILE A 655 7.16 -4.00 -11.13
CA ILE A 655 8.11 -5.10 -11.11
C ILE A 655 7.71 -6.19 -12.13
N LEU A 656 6.45 -6.63 -12.09
CA LEU A 656 5.93 -7.66 -13.00
C LEU A 656 5.81 -7.16 -14.45
N GLY A 657 5.42 -5.91 -14.64
CA GLY A 657 5.15 -5.28 -15.93
C GLY A 657 6.41 -4.82 -16.66
N LEU A 658 7.36 -4.23 -15.95
CA LEU A 658 8.52 -3.58 -16.56
C LEU A 658 9.83 -4.37 -16.39
N LYS A 659 10.07 -5.01 -15.24
CA LYS A 659 11.37 -5.62 -14.92
C LYS A 659 11.45 -7.12 -15.20
N ALA A 660 10.45 -7.89 -14.80
CA ALA A 660 10.44 -9.34 -14.98
C ALA A 660 10.50 -9.75 -16.47
N PRO A 661 9.74 -9.14 -17.41
CA PRO A 661 9.72 -9.57 -18.80
C PRO A 661 11.08 -9.45 -19.52
N PRO A 662 11.80 -8.30 -19.50
CA PRO A 662 13.08 -8.19 -20.17
C PRO A 662 14.15 -9.09 -19.54
N LEU A 663 14.11 -9.29 -18.22
CA LEU A 663 15.05 -10.19 -17.57
C LEU A 663 14.81 -11.64 -17.96
N LEU A 664 13.56 -12.12 -17.86
CA LEU A 664 13.20 -13.48 -18.26
C LEU A 664 13.48 -13.74 -19.75
N LEU A 665 13.27 -12.72 -20.60
CA LEU A 665 13.66 -12.77 -22.01
C LEU A 665 15.18 -12.88 -22.18
N LYS A 666 15.98 -12.09 -21.45
CA LYS A 666 17.45 -12.12 -21.49
C LYS A 666 17.97 -13.48 -21.05
N VAL A 667 17.45 -14.02 -19.95
CA VAL A 667 17.80 -15.35 -19.44
C VAL A 667 17.38 -16.42 -20.44
N SER A 668 16.16 -16.36 -20.97
CA SER A 668 15.68 -17.28 -22.01
C SER A 668 16.61 -17.31 -23.23
N LYS A 669 17.03 -16.14 -23.74
CA LYS A 669 17.98 -16.02 -24.86
C LYS A 669 19.36 -16.58 -24.53
N MET A 670 19.90 -16.25 -23.36
CA MET A 670 21.20 -16.76 -22.91
C MET A 670 21.17 -18.28 -22.75
N TYR A 671 20.14 -18.80 -22.08
CA TYR A 671 19.91 -20.22 -21.87
C TYR A 671 19.79 -20.99 -23.20
N LYS A 672 18.98 -20.47 -24.14
CA LYS A 672 18.90 -20.99 -25.50
C LYS A 672 20.26 -21.04 -26.18
N THR A 673 21.04 -19.96 -26.09
CA THR A 673 22.37 -19.86 -26.73
C THR A 673 23.34 -20.89 -26.17
N VAL A 674 23.41 -21.03 -24.84
CA VAL A 674 24.27 -22.01 -24.16
C VAL A 674 23.96 -23.43 -24.63
N TRP A 675 22.69 -23.81 -24.71
CA TRP A 675 22.30 -25.16 -25.11
C TRP A 675 22.48 -25.45 -26.60
N VAL A 676 22.34 -24.44 -27.46
CA VAL A 676 22.69 -24.56 -28.89
C VAL A 676 24.20 -24.77 -29.06
N LEU A 677 25.03 -23.98 -28.36
CA LEU A 677 26.49 -24.14 -28.39
C LEU A 677 26.92 -25.51 -27.86
N TYR A 678 26.30 -25.96 -26.76
CA TYR A 678 26.47 -27.31 -26.23
C TYR A 678 26.23 -28.37 -27.31
N PHE A 679 25.10 -28.30 -28.02
CA PHE A 679 24.76 -29.29 -29.03
C PHE A 679 25.76 -29.29 -30.20
N ILE A 680 26.15 -28.11 -30.69
CA ILE A 680 27.15 -27.97 -31.75
C ILE A 680 28.48 -28.61 -31.32
N PHE A 681 28.93 -28.32 -30.10
CA PHE A 681 30.15 -28.89 -29.55
C PHE A 681 30.10 -30.44 -29.52
N PHE A 682 29.04 -31.02 -28.95
CA PHE A 682 28.92 -32.49 -28.85
C PHE A 682 28.69 -33.19 -30.18
N PHE A 683 27.99 -32.55 -31.11
CA PHE A 683 27.87 -33.05 -32.47
C PHE A 683 29.23 -33.13 -33.16
N LEU A 684 30.02 -32.05 -33.12
CA LEU A 684 31.36 -32.02 -33.72
C LEU A 684 32.32 -33.02 -33.04
N PHE A 685 32.26 -33.10 -31.71
CA PHE A 685 33.02 -34.09 -30.94
C PHE A 685 32.68 -35.53 -31.38
N SER A 686 31.39 -35.86 -31.45
CA SER A 686 30.94 -37.20 -31.85
C SER A 686 31.26 -37.51 -33.31
N ALA A 687 31.16 -36.51 -34.20
CA ALA A 687 31.52 -36.64 -35.60
C ALA A 687 33.03 -36.87 -35.78
N THR A 688 33.87 -36.25 -34.94
CA THR A 688 35.32 -36.48 -34.93
C THR A 688 35.65 -37.90 -34.50
N MET A 689 34.97 -38.43 -33.48
CA MET A 689 35.13 -39.83 -33.05
C MET A 689 34.66 -40.83 -34.11
N LEU A 690 33.56 -40.53 -34.79
CA LEU A 690 33.08 -41.32 -35.92
C LEU A 690 34.09 -41.30 -37.07
N PHE A 691 34.60 -40.13 -37.44
CA PHE A 691 35.63 -39.97 -38.46
C PHE A 691 36.88 -40.79 -38.11
N TYR A 692 37.34 -40.70 -36.86
CA TYR A 692 38.46 -41.50 -36.37
C TYR A 692 38.17 -43.01 -36.47
N ALA A 693 36.96 -43.46 -36.16
CA ALA A 693 36.56 -44.84 -36.31
C ALA A 693 36.55 -45.31 -37.77
N PHE A 694 36.16 -44.47 -38.73
CA PHE A 694 36.29 -44.79 -40.16
C PHE A 694 37.75 -44.87 -40.58
N TRP A 695 38.57 -43.91 -40.14
CA TRP A 695 40.01 -43.90 -40.40
C TRP A 695 40.69 -45.17 -39.85
N SER A 696 40.42 -45.54 -38.60
CA SER A 696 41.03 -46.74 -37.98
C SER A 696 40.61 -48.05 -38.63
N ASN A 697 39.51 -48.08 -39.40
CA ASN A 697 39.04 -49.23 -40.17
C ASN A 697 39.52 -49.22 -41.63
N GLY A 698 40.41 -48.30 -42.02
CA GLY A 698 41.02 -48.28 -43.35
C GLY A 698 40.27 -47.47 -44.42
N TRP A 699 39.10 -46.90 -44.11
CA TRP A 699 38.28 -46.16 -45.09
C TRP A 699 38.97 -44.88 -45.60
N PHE A 700 39.81 -44.25 -44.78
CA PHE A 700 40.53 -43.03 -45.12
C PHE A 700 42.05 -43.26 -45.19
N GLY A 701 42.47 -44.37 -45.81
CA GLY A 701 43.87 -44.73 -45.96
C GLY A 701 44.48 -45.49 -44.78
N GLY A 702 43.78 -45.53 -43.64
CA GLY A 702 44.10 -46.39 -42.51
C GLY A 702 45.37 -46.03 -41.74
N PRO A 703 45.65 -46.78 -40.67
CA PRO A 703 46.95 -46.75 -40.02
C PRO A 703 47.97 -47.42 -40.96
N GLN A 704 48.90 -46.64 -41.51
CA GLN A 704 50.01 -47.18 -42.30
C GLN A 704 51.22 -47.35 -41.40
N ALA A 705 52.00 -48.43 -41.58
CA ALA A 705 53.32 -48.53 -40.97
C ALA A 705 54.17 -47.35 -41.45
N ASP A 706 54.88 -46.69 -40.52
CA ASP A 706 55.78 -45.60 -40.88
C ASP A 706 56.86 -46.19 -41.79
N THR A 707 56.74 -45.96 -43.09
CA THR A 707 57.85 -46.20 -44.00
C THR A 707 58.90 -45.20 -43.56
N ALA A 708 59.93 -45.67 -42.85
CA ALA A 708 61.08 -44.90 -42.43
C ALA A 708 61.79 -44.34 -43.67
N SER A 709 61.21 -43.31 -44.26
CA SER A 709 61.82 -42.53 -45.30
C SER A 709 62.90 -41.72 -44.60
N SER A 710 64.15 -42.03 -44.93
CA SER A 710 65.30 -41.21 -44.62
C SER A 710 64.99 -39.79 -45.13
N SER A 711 64.52 -38.91 -44.24
CA SER A 711 64.22 -37.53 -44.62
C SER A 711 65.54 -36.83 -44.91
N ASP A 712 65.79 -36.57 -46.18
CA ASP A 712 66.89 -35.70 -46.60
C ASP A 712 66.69 -34.30 -46.00
N PRO A 713 67.78 -33.62 -45.56
CA PRO A 713 67.69 -32.32 -44.90
C PRO A 713 67.06 -31.26 -45.82
N PRO A 714 66.16 -30.40 -45.30
CA PRO A 714 65.42 -29.42 -46.12
C PRO A 714 66.37 -28.40 -46.77
N GLN A 715 66.34 -28.31 -48.10
CA GLN A 715 67.29 -27.51 -48.87
C GLN A 715 66.80 -26.07 -49.11
N SER A 716 65.49 -25.84 -49.16
CA SER A 716 64.91 -24.50 -49.37
C SER A 716 64.40 -23.85 -48.09
N PHE A 717 64.32 -22.51 -48.08
CA PHE A 717 63.74 -21.76 -46.97
C PHE A 717 62.26 -22.11 -46.73
N GLY A 718 61.51 -22.38 -47.80
CA GLY A 718 60.12 -22.85 -47.73
C GLY A 718 60.00 -24.22 -47.06
N GLU A 719 60.91 -25.15 -47.36
CA GLU A 719 60.97 -26.45 -46.68
C GLU A 719 61.45 -26.34 -45.23
N ARG A 720 62.29 -25.37 -44.90
CA ARG A 720 62.70 -25.10 -43.51
C ARG A 720 61.57 -24.50 -42.67
N MET A 721 60.80 -23.54 -43.21
CA MET A 721 59.58 -23.07 -42.55
C MET A 721 58.51 -24.15 -42.52
N GLY A 722 58.36 -24.94 -43.58
CA GLY A 722 57.46 -26.08 -43.63
C GLY A 722 57.85 -27.16 -42.62
N SER A 723 59.15 -27.42 -42.43
CA SER A 723 59.67 -28.33 -41.39
C SER A 723 59.45 -27.74 -40.00
N CYS A 724 59.66 -26.44 -39.80
CA CYS A 724 59.39 -25.79 -38.51
C CYS A 724 57.89 -25.80 -38.19
N PHE A 725 57.01 -25.51 -39.16
CA PHE A 725 55.56 -25.61 -39.00
C PHE A 725 55.14 -27.06 -38.78
N ARG A 726 55.66 -28.03 -39.55
CA ARG A 726 55.43 -29.46 -39.32
C ARG A 726 55.98 -29.95 -38.00
N SER A 727 57.03 -29.35 -37.45
CA SER A 727 57.58 -29.65 -36.12
C SER A 727 56.75 -29.02 -35.01
N CYS A 728 56.29 -27.77 -35.16
CA CYS A 728 55.40 -27.09 -34.21
C CYS A 728 53.98 -27.67 -34.22
N THR A 729 53.50 -28.10 -35.39
CA THR A 729 52.28 -28.87 -35.57
C THR A 729 52.55 -30.38 -35.59
N ALA A 730 53.75 -30.87 -35.25
CA ALA A 730 54.06 -32.31 -35.27
C ALA A 730 53.16 -33.04 -34.30
N CYS A 731 52.84 -32.42 -33.16
CA CYS A 731 51.83 -32.94 -32.27
C CYS A 731 50.49 -33.13 -32.99
N ILE A 732 50.01 -32.16 -33.77
CA ILE A 732 48.70 -32.24 -34.46
C ILE A 732 48.74 -33.13 -35.71
N GLY A 733 49.82 -33.07 -36.50
CA GLY A 733 50.01 -33.84 -37.73
C GLY A 733 50.41 -35.30 -37.50
N SER A 734 51.13 -35.58 -36.41
CA SER A 734 51.48 -36.94 -35.94
C SER A 734 50.60 -37.42 -34.78
N CYS A 735 49.52 -36.71 -34.42
CA CYS A 735 48.55 -37.20 -33.42
C CYS A 735 47.87 -38.50 -33.87
N THR A 736 47.83 -38.77 -35.18
CA THR A 736 47.30 -40.02 -35.75
C THR A 736 48.21 -41.22 -35.44
N SER A 737 49.52 -41.01 -35.25
CA SER A 737 50.48 -42.07 -34.92
C SER A 737 50.93 -42.07 -33.45
N GLY A 738 50.88 -40.92 -32.76
CA GLY A 738 51.29 -40.78 -31.38
C GLY A 738 50.31 -41.38 -30.38
N HIS A 739 50.65 -42.55 -29.82
CA HIS A 739 49.86 -43.21 -28.75
C HIS A 739 49.53 -42.27 -27.59
N LEU A 740 50.49 -41.45 -27.17
CA LEU A 740 50.29 -40.49 -26.09
C LEU A 740 49.21 -39.46 -26.44
N CYS A 741 49.20 -38.92 -27.67
CA CYS A 741 48.18 -37.94 -28.07
C CYS A 741 46.77 -38.55 -28.04
N PHE A 742 46.59 -39.74 -28.62
CA PHE A 742 45.28 -40.40 -28.63
C PHE A 742 44.76 -40.66 -27.22
N TRP A 743 45.58 -41.25 -26.34
CA TRP A 743 45.17 -41.55 -24.96
C TRP A 743 44.95 -40.28 -24.14
N SER A 744 45.75 -39.21 -24.33
CA SER A 744 45.50 -37.91 -23.70
C SER A 744 44.17 -37.30 -24.16
N LEU A 745 43.85 -37.36 -25.46
CA LEU A 745 42.58 -36.87 -26.00
C LEU A 745 41.39 -37.70 -25.50
N LEU A 746 41.56 -39.02 -25.37
CA LEU A 746 40.54 -39.92 -24.83
C LEU A 746 40.28 -39.69 -23.34
N LEU A 747 41.33 -39.47 -22.55
CA LEU A 747 41.21 -39.09 -21.14
C LEU A 747 40.53 -37.73 -20.98
N LEU A 748 40.90 -36.74 -21.80
CA LEU A 748 40.24 -35.44 -21.81
C LEU A 748 38.74 -35.58 -22.16
N ALA A 749 38.43 -36.37 -23.18
CA ALA A 749 37.05 -36.68 -23.57
C ALA A 749 36.28 -37.38 -22.44
N GLN A 750 36.91 -38.29 -21.71
CA GLN A 750 36.30 -38.94 -20.55
C GLN A 750 35.96 -37.93 -19.46
N VAL A 751 36.85 -36.97 -19.17
CA VAL A 751 36.57 -35.88 -18.22
C VAL A 751 35.39 -35.02 -18.71
N ILE A 752 35.34 -34.68 -19.99
CA ILE A 752 34.22 -33.93 -20.58
C ILE A 752 32.89 -34.69 -20.41
N ILE A 753 32.85 -36.00 -20.68
CA ILE A 753 31.65 -36.83 -20.50
C ILE A 753 31.28 -36.97 -19.03
N LEU A 754 32.26 -37.03 -18.12
CA LEU A 754 31.98 -37.02 -16.68
C LEU A 754 31.31 -35.70 -16.26
N VAL A 755 31.83 -34.56 -16.74
CA VAL A 755 31.19 -33.25 -16.51
C VAL A 755 29.78 -33.21 -17.09
N LEU A 756 29.56 -33.79 -18.28
CA LEU A 756 28.22 -33.92 -18.85
C LEU A 756 27.25 -34.71 -17.98
N PHE A 757 27.73 -35.82 -17.43
CA PHE A 757 26.94 -36.64 -16.54
C PHE A 757 26.55 -35.85 -15.29
N LEU A 758 27.49 -35.09 -14.70
CA LEU A 758 27.21 -34.20 -13.57
C LEU A 758 26.21 -33.10 -13.92
N VAL A 759 26.33 -32.47 -15.09
CA VAL A 759 25.37 -31.48 -15.60
C VAL A 759 23.99 -32.12 -15.79
N SER A 760 23.92 -33.35 -16.28
CA SER A 760 22.66 -34.09 -16.45
C SER A 760 22.00 -34.40 -15.10
N LEU A 761 22.79 -34.76 -14.08
CA LEU A 761 22.29 -34.91 -12.70
C LEU A 761 21.76 -33.59 -12.14
N LEU A 762 22.46 -32.48 -12.37
CA LEU A 762 22.00 -31.15 -11.96
C LEU A 762 20.68 -30.79 -12.63
N ILE A 763 20.54 -31.05 -13.94
CA ILE A 763 19.27 -30.85 -14.67
C ILE A 763 18.17 -31.74 -14.09
N CYS A 764 18.49 -32.97 -13.69
CA CYS A 764 17.53 -33.85 -13.04
C CYS A 764 17.03 -33.28 -11.71
N ILE A 765 17.91 -32.69 -10.90
CA ILE A 765 17.53 -32.01 -9.66
C ILE A 765 16.65 -30.80 -9.97
N LEU A 766 17.04 -29.97 -10.94
CA LEU A 766 16.26 -28.79 -11.36
C LEU A 766 14.87 -29.18 -11.90
N ALA A 767 14.79 -30.25 -12.68
CA ALA A 767 13.54 -30.82 -13.16
C ALA A 767 12.65 -31.32 -12.01
N GLY A 768 13.25 -31.94 -10.99
CA GLY A 768 12.54 -32.31 -9.76
C GLY A 768 11.94 -31.09 -9.05
N VAL A 769 12.71 -30.00 -8.94
CA VAL A 769 12.21 -28.71 -8.40
C VAL A 769 11.08 -28.15 -9.26
N GLN A 770 11.21 -28.19 -10.59
CA GLN A 770 10.15 -27.75 -11.51
C GLN A 770 8.88 -28.59 -11.38
N ALA A 771 8.99 -29.91 -11.26
CA ALA A 771 7.86 -30.79 -11.02
C ALA A 771 7.17 -30.46 -9.69
N PHE A 772 7.94 -30.15 -8.65
CA PHE A 772 7.41 -29.68 -7.37
C PHE A 772 6.66 -28.34 -7.49
N LEU A 773 7.21 -27.37 -8.22
CA LEU A 773 6.51 -26.11 -8.53
C LEU A 773 5.22 -26.35 -9.33
N GLY A 774 5.26 -27.26 -10.30
CA GLY A 774 4.08 -27.69 -11.07
C GLY A 774 3.01 -28.34 -10.19
N ALA A 775 3.40 -29.13 -9.19
CA ALA A 775 2.46 -29.68 -8.21
C ALA A 775 1.87 -28.58 -7.31
N GLY A 776 2.66 -27.58 -6.92
CA GLY A 776 2.19 -26.40 -6.19
C GLY A 776 1.13 -25.60 -6.95
N CYS A 777 1.29 -25.53 -8.28
CA CYS A 777 0.34 -24.88 -9.19
C CYS A 777 -1.05 -25.52 -9.19
N SER A 778 -1.19 -26.81 -8.85
CA SER A 778 -2.52 -27.44 -8.75
C SER A 778 -3.42 -26.83 -7.66
N LYS A 779 -2.83 -26.16 -6.66
CA LYS A 779 -3.55 -25.50 -5.57
C LYS A 779 -3.95 -24.06 -5.87
N ILE A 780 -3.55 -23.51 -7.02
CA ILE A 780 -3.81 -22.13 -7.44
C ILE A 780 -4.63 -22.15 -8.73
N TYR A 781 -5.92 -22.47 -8.60
CA TYR A 781 -6.82 -22.67 -9.75
C TYR A 781 -6.89 -21.45 -10.67
N LEU A 782 -6.79 -20.22 -10.11
CA LEU A 782 -6.77 -18.98 -10.88
C LEU A 782 -5.65 -18.93 -11.94
N LEU A 783 -4.48 -19.49 -11.64
CA LEU A 783 -3.32 -19.47 -12.55
C LEU A 783 -3.30 -20.65 -13.53
N GLY A 784 -4.16 -21.65 -13.32
CA GLY A 784 -4.19 -22.90 -14.09
C GLY A 784 -5.38 -23.03 -15.04
N ASP A 785 -6.48 -22.33 -14.75
CA ASP A 785 -7.74 -22.44 -15.48
C ASP A 785 -8.23 -21.08 -16.02
N ASN A 786 -8.46 -21.01 -17.33
CA ASN A 786 -8.95 -19.82 -18.00
C ASN A 786 -10.35 -19.41 -17.52
N GLN A 787 -11.24 -20.36 -17.26
CA GLN A 787 -12.60 -20.07 -16.82
C GLN A 787 -12.59 -19.48 -15.42
N VAL A 788 -11.76 -20.01 -14.52
CA VAL A 788 -11.60 -19.47 -13.16
C VAL A 788 -10.96 -18.09 -13.21
N CYS A 789 -9.89 -17.91 -14.00
CA CYS A 789 -9.28 -16.60 -14.23
C CYS A 789 -10.31 -15.57 -14.71
N THR A 790 -11.07 -15.92 -15.75
CA THR A 790 -12.08 -15.03 -16.35
C THR A 790 -13.21 -14.74 -15.37
N ALA A 791 -13.67 -15.73 -14.61
CA ALA A 791 -14.73 -15.54 -13.62
C ALA A 791 -14.30 -14.59 -12.48
N VAL A 792 -13.10 -14.77 -11.95
CA VAL A 792 -12.57 -13.90 -10.89
C VAL A 792 -12.32 -12.49 -11.42
N LEU A 793 -11.66 -12.34 -12.57
CA LEU A 793 -11.48 -11.02 -13.19
C LEU A 793 -12.80 -10.36 -13.60
N GLY A 794 -13.81 -11.14 -13.97
CA GLY A 794 -15.16 -10.65 -14.25
C GLY A 794 -15.86 -10.13 -12.99
N ILE A 795 -15.71 -10.80 -11.85
CA ILE A 795 -16.21 -10.31 -10.55
C ILE A 795 -15.50 -8.99 -10.18
N PHE A 796 -14.17 -8.93 -10.36
CA PHE A 796 -13.41 -7.70 -10.19
C PHE A 796 -13.90 -6.60 -11.14
N GLN A 797 -14.19 -6.93 -12.39
CA GLN A 797 -14.70 -5.96 -13.35
C GLN A 797 -16.08 -5.45 -12.94
N ILE A 798 -16.97 -6.31 -12.43
CA ILE A 798 -18.29 -5.89 -11.90
C ILE A 798 -18.10 -4.95 -10.71
N PHE A 799 -17.15 -5.27 -9.83
CA PHE A 799 -16.78 -4.42 -8.71
C PHE A 799 -16.22 -3.07 -9.17
N LEU A 800 -15.26 -3.05 -10.10
CA LEU A 800 -14.67 -1.79 -10.59
C LEU A 800 -15.67 -0.96 -11.41
N LYS A 801 -16.57 -1.61 -12.16
CA LYS A 801 -17.65 -0.95 -12.90
C LYS A 801 -18.56 -0.10 -12.02
N THR A 802 -18.72 -0.42 -10.73
CA THR A 802 -19.53 0.42 -9.84
C THR A 802 -18.88 1.76 -9.52
N PHE A 803 -17.60 1.94 -9.82
CA PHE A 803 -16.88 3.21 -9.67
C PHE A 803 -16.66 3.95 -11.01
N GLY A 804 -17.08 3.37 -12.14
CA GLY A 804 -16.94 3.98 -13.46
C GLY A 804 -15.89 3.33 -14.37
N PHE A 805 -15.32 2.19 -13.97
CA PHE A 805 -14.30 1.50 -14.75
C PHE A 805 -14.94 0.68 -15.87
N PHE A 806 -14.61 0.96 -17.12
CA PHE A 806 -15.22 0.29 -18.27
C PHE A 806 -14.32 -0.69 -19.03
N GLU A 807 -13.05 -0.88 -18.65
CA GLU A 807 -12.19 -1.80 -19.41
C GLU A 807 -12.58 -3.28 -19.18
N PRO A 808 -12.60 -4.11 -20.25
CA PRO A 808 -12.84 -5.53 -20.15
C PRO A 808 -11.63 -6.29 -19.58
N LEU A 809 -11.69 -6.63 -18.29
CA LEU A 809 -10.68 -7.47 -17.64
C LEU A 809 -10.80 -8.95 -18.04
N GLU A 810 -12.00 -9.41 -18.39
CA GLU A 810 -12.28 -10.80 -18.76
C GLU A 810 -11.43 -11.30 -19.95
N GLU A 811 -11.25 -10.45 -20.97
CA GLU A 811 -10.47 -10.80 -22.17
C GLU A 811 -8.96 -10.86 -21.90
N THR A 812 -8.51 -10.27 -20.79
CA THR A 812 -7.10 -10.16 -20.45
C THR A 812 -6.50 -11.52 -20.09
N CYS A 813 -7.27 -12.43 -19.49
CA CYS A 813 -6.82 -13.81 -19.20
C CYS A 813 -6.34 -14.54 -20.45
N PHE A 814 -7.06 -14.38 -21.58
CA PHE A 814 -6.72 -15.05 -22.84
C PHE A 814 -5.60 -14.32 -23.58
N HIS A 815 -5.71 -13.00 -23.75
CA HIS A 815 -4.79 -12.24 -24.60
C HIS A 815 -3.42 -12.01 -23.98
N ARG A 816 -3.30 -12.00 -22.65
CA ARG A 816 -2.05 -11.68 -21.96
C ARG A 816 -1.33 -12.90 -21.35
N GLU A 817 -1.73 -14.11 -21.72
CA GLU A 817 -1.11 -15.36 -21.25
C GLU A 817 -1.01 -15.45 -19.71
N LEU A 818 -2.02 -14.96 -18.95
CA LEU A 818 -1.97 -14.85 -17.47
C LEU A 818 -1.83 -16.20 -16.74
N LEU A 819 -2.06 -17.31 -17.44
CA LEU A 819 -2.00 -18.66 -16.88
C LEU A 819 -0.57 -19.16 -16.69
N THR A 820 0.17 -18.55 -15.76
CA THR A 820 1.54 -18.92 -15.38
C THR A 820 1.66 -20.42 -15.10
N CYS A 821 0.70 -20.99 -14.38
CA CYS A 821 0.72 -22.40 -14.02
C CYS A 821 0.44 -23.32 -15.21
N LYS A 822 -0.37 -22.88 -16.18
CA LYS A 822 -0.56 -23.61 -17.44
C LYS A 822 0.73 -23.61 -18.28
N ILE A 823 1.41 -22.47 -18.37
CA ILE A 823 2.70 -22.35 -19.09
C ILE A 823 3.73 -23.31 -18.48
N ILE A 824 3.84 -23.34 -17.15
CA ILE A 824 4.73 -24.27 -16.44
C ILE A 824 4.27 -25.71 -16.68
N ARG A 825 3.01 -26.06 -16.42
CA ARG A 825 2.55 -27.46 -16.52
C ARG A 825 2.70 -28.03 -17.93
N ASP A 826 2.22 -27.30 -18.94
CA ASP A 826 2.14 -27.80 -20.31
C ASP A 826 3.53 -27.88 -20.96
N THR A 827 4.47 -27.03 -20.54
CA THR A 827 5.81 -26.98 -21.14
C THR A 827 6.84 -27.80 -20.37
N THR A 828 6.74 -27.94 -19.05
CA THR A 828 7.88 -28.37 -18.24
C THR A 828 7.94 -29.88 -18.04
N THR A 829 6.82 -30.55 -17.77
CA THR A 829 6.86 -31.96 -17.34
C THR A 829 7.39 -32.89 -18.43
N HIS A 830 6.83 -32.81 -19.65
CA HIS A 830 7.25 -33.69 -20.73
C HIS A 830 8.69 -33.38 -21.18
N GLN A 831 9.04 -32.09 -21.25
CA GLN A 831 10.31 -31.64 -21.80
C GLN A 831 11.47 -31.83 -20.82
N ALA A 832 11.21 -31.71 -19.52
CA ALA A 832 12.17 -32.07 -18.49
C ALA A 832 12.47 -33.57 -18.53
N ILE A 833 11.46 -34.44 -18.68
CA ILE A 833 11.67 -35.89 -18.82
C ILE A 833 12.53 -36.19 -20.05
N VAL A 834 12.21 -35.58 -21.20
CA VAL A 834 12.99 -35.74 -22.44
C VAL A 834 14.44 -35.28 -22.26
N ALA A 835 14.68 -34.15 -21.57
CA ALA A 835 16.02 -33.64 -21.29
C ALA A 835 16.81 -34.56 -20.34
N ILE A 836 16.18 -35.08 -19.28
CA ILE A 836 16.81 -35.97 -18.30
C ILE A 836 17.18 -37.31 -18.94
N VAL A 837 16.20 -37.96 -19.58
CA VAL A 837 16.41 -39.27 -20.22
C VAL A 837 17.42 -39.13 -21.35
N GLY A 838 17.30 -38.08 -22.16
CA GLY A 838 18.27 -37.76 -23.21
C GLY A 838 19.68 -37.53 -22.66
N GLY A 839 19.83 -36.79 -21.55
CA GLY A 839 21.13 -36.47 -20.96
C GLY A 839 21.84 -37.69 -20.36
N LEU A 840 21.09 -38.53 -19.64
CA LEU A 840 21.61 -39.78 -19.08
C LEU A 840 22.04 -40.75 -20.20
N LEU A 841 21.18 -40.98 -21.19
CA LEU A 841 21.48 -41.85 -22.32
C LEU A 841 22.63 -41.30 -23.17
N ALA A 842 22.67 -39.99 -23.43
CA ALA A 842 23.77 -39.36 -24.17
C ALA A 842 25.10 -39.54 -23.46
N SER A 843 25.14 -39.42 -22.13
CA SER A 843 26.36 -39.62 -21.33
C SER A 843 26.85 -41.07 -21.42
N VAL A 844 25.95 -42.04 -21.26
CA VAL A 844 26.27 -43.48 -21.35
C VAL A 844 26.73 -43.87 -22.75
N LEU A 845 26.01 -43.44 -23.79
CA LEU A 845 26.35 -43.77 -25.18
C LEU A 845 27.63 -43.07 -25.64
N SER A 846 27.90 -41.85 -25.19
CA SER A 846 29.17 -41.16 -25.44
C SER A 846 30.33 -41.88 -24.78
N PHE A 847 30.15 -42.39 -23.55
CA PHE A 847 31.17 -43.18 -22.88
C PHE A 847 31.42 -44.51 -23.61
N GLN A 848 30.36 -45.19 -24.05
CA GLN A 848 30.49 -46.40 -24.87
C GLN A 848 31.22 -46.13 -26.19
N MET A 849 31.01 -44.97 -26.81
CA MET A 849 31.71 -44.55 -28.02
C MET A 849 33.21 -44.30 -27.76
N LEU A 850 33.59 -43.83 -26.57
CA LEU A 850 35.01 -43.77 -26.16
C LEU A 850 35.62 -45.16 -26.04
N ILE A 851 34.93 -46.10 -25.39
CA ILE A 851 35.40 -47.49 -25.25
C ILE A 851 35.61 -48.11 -26.63
N ASP A 852 34.62 -47.99 -27.53
CA ASP A 852 34.73 -48.52 -28.90
C ASP A 852 35.90 -47.89 -29.66
N SER A 853 36.13 -46.58 -29.49
CA SER A 853 37.25 -45.87 -30.12
C SER A 853 38.60 -46.33 -29.55
N ALA A 854 38.71 -46.59 -28.25
CA ALA A 854 39.90 -47.14 -27.62
C ALA A 854 40.20 -48.56 -28.12
N THR A 855 39.19 -49.43 -28.17
CA THR A 855 39.33 -50.81 -28.70
C THR A 855 39.79 -50.78 -30.15
N LYS A 856 39.25 -49.86 -30.96
CA LYS A 856 39.67 -49.70 -32.36
C LYS A 856 41.07 -49.13 -32.52
N HIS A 857 41.47 -48.18 -31.69
CA HIS A 857 42.85 -47.69 -31.67
C HIS A 857 43.83 -48.82 -31.34
N GLU A 858 43.51 -49.62 -30.33
CA GLU A 858 44.34 -50.76 -29.94
C GLU A 858 44.42 -51.81 -31.05
N ARG A 859 43.30 -52.11 -31.71
CA ARG A 859 43.30 -52.98 -32.89
C ARG A 859 44.16 -52.41 -34.02
N ALA A 860 44.03 -51.11 -34.32
CA ALA A 860 44.83 -50.42 -35.33
C ALA A 860 46.33 -50.42 -34.97
N ARG A 861 46.68 -50.36 -33.69
CA ARG A 861 48.04 -50.51 -33.18
C ARG A 861 48.58 -51.91 -33.44
N CYS A 862 47.84 -52.94 -33.04
CA CYS A 862 48.25 -54.33 -33.25
C CYS A 862 48.47 -54.65 -34.74
N ILE A 863 47.59 -54.14 -35.62
CA ILE A 863 47.75 -54.32 -37.07
C ILE A 863 49.04 -53.64 -37.57
N ARG A 864 49.34 -52.41 -37.12
CA ARG A 864 50.60 -51.74 -37.47
C ARG A 864 51.83 -52.51 -37.00
N ALA A 865 51.84 -52.96 -35.75
CA ALA A 865 52.96 -53.74 -35.20
C ALA A 865 53.19 -55.04 -36.00
N LEU A 866 52.13 -55.75 -36.37
CA LEU A 866 52.24 -56.95 -37.20
C LEU A 866 52.69 -56.66 -38.65
N GLN A 867 52.32 -55.50 -39.21
CA GLN A 867 52.81 -55.05 -40.52
C GLN A 867 54.30 -54.67 -40.46
N GLU A 868 54.74 -54.02 -39.38
CA GLU A 868 56.15 -53.66 -39.14
C GLU A 868 57.04 -54.90 -38.98
N GLU A 869 56.54 -55.95 -38.32
CA GLU A 869 57.22 -57.24 -38.22
C GLU A 869 57.17 -58.08 -39.52
N GLY A 870 56.48 -57.59 -40.56
CA GLY A 870 56.31 -58.29 -41.84
C GLY A 870 55.40 -59.53 -41.76
N LEU A 871 54.71 -59.73 -40.63
CA LEU A 871 53.77 -60.83 -40.41
C LEU A 871 52.43 -60.64 -41.14
N LEU A 872 52.13 -59.40 -41.54
CA LEU A 872 50.95 -59.03 -42.34
C LEU A 872 51.41 -58.27 -43.60
N LYS A 873 51.08 -58.78 -44.79
CA LYS A 873 51.39 -58.10 -46.06
C LYS A 873 50.41 -56.96 -46.30
N LYS A 874 50.91 -55.88 -46.93
CA LYS A 874 50.10 -54.71 -47.31
C LYS A 874 49.02 -55.14 -48.32
N GLY A 875 47.78 -55.35 -47.85
CA GLY A 875 46.64 -55.77 -48.68
C GLY A 875 45.91 -57.04 -48.20
N ASP A 876 46.44 -57.75 -47.21
CA ASP A 876 45.71 -58.78 -46.44
C ASP A 876 44.95 -58.13 -45.28
#